data_AF-R4YXU3-F1
#
_entry.id   AF-R4YXU3-F1
#
_cell.length_a   1.000
_cell.length_b   1.000
_cell.length_c   1.000
_cell.angle_alpha   90.00
_cell.angle_beta   90.00
_cell.angle_gamma   90.00
#
_symmetry.space_group_name_H-M   'P 1'
#
loop_
_entity.id
_entity.type
_entity.pdbx_description
1 polymer ?
#
loop_
_entity_poly.entity_id
_entity_poly.type
_entity_poly.pdbx_seq_one_letter_code
_entity_poly.pdbx_strand_id
1 'polypeptide(L)'
;MASFMSKIALVAPSPVPFREGGAERLWNGLTAELRRQGVSVELLKAPIRERTLTQLLKGYAAFAEWDLSHFDQVVTGKYPAWAIDHPNHRVWMLHPLRGLYDRYPAGLPDRLPRPLDPDLQAALELPGRLSNGAAAGPIIDEATNLIGRAAERLGAEHPDLAIPSPLARMLVQRLDHGLLAATRVRSHAAISEAVAQRPNWFPAGVTPQVVHPPLDTRWAKTLSTVALPERRTSDPLKVLSVGRLEQAKRHDLTIGAIRAMKRPAQLRVVGSGPDADRLSELCDGDDRCELTGAATDEELVDAYRWADVVCFTADREDYGLVALEALTAGRGLVATSDAGGALELLTTSSSGTAMGTGSLTKPPNGVVVPPTAKDLAEALDVVAATDGAAQSLGESARHGAAKLSWETAVRALLDPPQPPGRRDRSQPLVVALSSYPVWPHRQGGELRAFHLLSGVAEAGARVKVLSLTTDPDLAGTRRVTPGMDEETVLISPRQSAAEHRMRLVSTTHAITDVAASLLWSATPAFAEAAGRDLPNASLAVLVQPYLATALSALAPEGLPVIYDAHNHESTLKGALLGATRGGRWLARAAAETERVAVALASEILTTTSEDAELFVSLDGVEPDRLTLIENGATVAGTPFAEGAEREANRIRLLAKLGLGDRKRLAVFVGSGHPPNVAAARHIIDAVRHRDDLAVALIGRHSDMLSGRLPRHVATLGRVDDDQLAEFLAGADVALNPIDEGSGSNLKLVDYFAAGVPVISSTVGARGIEDPRRFVLLAPTDGLGEALDAIAVDPRVTQRARAARAYAESHLDWGLLGRRAAEVALALARTASTGPGAPTADRAAEAQR
;
A
#
# COMPACT_ATOMS: atom_id res chain seq x y z
N MET A 1 -24.81 20.50 -28.13
CA MET A 1 -23.56 21.24 -27.87
C MET A 1 -22.43 20.23 -27.98
N ALA A 2 -21.53 20.39 -28.95
CA ALA A 2 -20.41 19.46 -29.16
C ALA A 2 -19.49 19.50 -27.93
N SER A 3 -19.34 18.37 -27.23
CA SER A 3 -18.32 18.23 -26.20
C SER A 3 -16.96 18.40 -26.88
N PHE A 4 -16.20 19.44 -26.54
CA PHE A 4 -14.84 19.60 -27.06
C PHE A 4 -14.03 18.37 -26.63
N MET A 5 -13.63 17.53 -27.58
CA MET A 5 -12.74 16.39 -27.35
C MET A 5 -11.37 16.94 -26.93
N SER A 6 -10.84 16.49 -25.80
CA SER A 6 -9.51 16.91 -25.32
C SER A 6 -8.42 16.50 -26.32
N LYS A 7 -7.47 17.41 -26.57
CA LYS A 7 -6.29 17.23 -27.42
C LYS A 7 -5.05 16.96 -26.57
N ILE A 8 -4.41 15.82 -26.76
CA ILE A 8 -3.21 15.42 -26.00
C ILE A 8 -2.03 15.18 -26.94
N ALA A 9 -0.88 15.77 -26.62
CA ALA A 9 0.39 15.40 -27.22
C ALA A 9 1.14 14.42 -26.31
N LEU A 10 1.45 13.24 -26.83
CA LEU A 10 2.44 12.34 -26.23
C LEU A 10 3.78 12.64 -26.88
N VAL A 11 4.80 12.96 -26.09
CA VAL A 11 6.09 13.40 -26.63
C VAL A 11 7.20 12.50 -26.13
N ALA A 12 7.93 11.93 -27.09
CA ALA A 12 8.95 10.92 -26.80
C ALA A 12 10.20 11.09 -27.68
N PRO A 13 11.40 10.78 -27.15
CA PRO A 13 12.61 10.69 -27.96
C PRO A 13 12.61 9.46 -28.88
N SER A 14 13.39 9.52 -29.96
CA SER A 14 13.62 8.41 -30.89
C SER A 14 15.13 8.22 -31.15
N PRO A 15 15.89 7.59 -30.23
CA PRO A 15 17.34 7.46 -30.37
C PRO A 15 17.77 6.55 -31.53
N VAL A 16 16.96 5.53 -31.85
CA VAL A 16 17.17 4.65 -33.01
C VAL A 16 15.86 4.56 -33.80
N PRO A 17 15.72 5.25 -34.94
CA PRO A 17 14.52 5.19 -35.77
C PRO A 17 14.16 3.74 -36.15
N PHE A 18 12.85 3.46 -36.20
CA PHE A 18 12.26 2.14 -36.54
C PHE A 18 12.56 0.99 -35.57
N ARG A 19 13.32 1.21 -34.50
CA ARG A 19 13.53 0.18 -33.46
C ARG A 19 12.37 0.22 -32.47
N GLU A 20 11.66 -0.89 -32.33
CA GLU A 20 10.65 -1.06 -31.28
C GLU A 20 11.28 -1.66 -30.03
N GLY A 21 11.13 -0.98 -28.90
CA GLY A 21 11.49 -1.46 -27.57
C GLY A 21 10.35 -1.24 -26.57
N GLY A 22 10.65 -1.42 -25.28
CA GLY A 22 9.61 -1.32 -24.25
C GLY A 22 8.99 0.08 -24.12
N ALA A 23 9.79 1.13 -24.35
CA ALA A 23 9.27 2.50 -24.36
C ALA A 23 8.32 2.73 -25.55
N GLU A 24 8.68 2.24 -26.74
CA GLU A 24 7.85 2.34 -27.94
C GLU A 24 6.53 1.59 -27.78
N ARG A 25 6.57 0.38 -27.20
CA ARG A 25 5.36 -0.40 -26.88
C ARG A 25 4.43 0.34 -25.91
N LEU A 26 5.01 0.99 -24.88
CA LEU A 26 4.26 1.83 -23.94
C LEU A 26 3.57 3.00 -24.65
N TRP A 27 4.30 3.76 -25.47
CA TRP A 27 3.74 4.92 -26.18
C TRP A 27 2.66 4.51 -27.18
N ASN A 28 2.85 3.40 -27.89
CA ASN A 28 1.87 2.87 -28.83
C ASN A 28 0.60 2.43 -28.10
N GLY A 29 0.72 1.70 -26.98
CA GLY A 29 -0.41 1.27 -26.16
C GLY A 29 -1.19 2.45 -25.57
N LEU A 30 -0.49 3.45 -25.03
CA LEU A 30 -1.12 4.68 -24.51
C LEU A 30 -1.87 5.43 -25.62
N THR A 31 -1.26 5.56 -26.80
CA THR A 31 -1.90 6.20 -27.96
C THR A 31 -3.17 5.46 -28.38
N ALA A 32 -3.10 4.13 -28.47
CA ALA A 32 -4.24 3.31 -28.86
C ALA A 32 -5.39 3.43 -27.86
N GLU A 33 -5.08 3.41 -26.57
CA GLU A 33 -6.09 3.55 -25.53
C GLU A 33 -6.76 4.93 -25.55
N LEU A 34 -5.97 6.00 -25.63
CA LEU A 34 -6.53 7.36 -25.66
C LEU A 34 -7.45 7.56 -26.87
N ARG A 35 -7.08 7.04 -28.04
CA ARG A 35 -7.97 7.03 -29.21
C ARG A 35 -9.25 6.24 -28.97
N ARG A 36 -9.15 5.09 -28.31
CA ARG A 36 -10.31 4.25 -27.95
C ARG A 36 -11.27 4.98 -27.02
N GLN A 37 -10.75 5.81 -26.11
CA GLN A 37 -11.55 6.66 -25.21
C GLN A 37 -12.10 7.93 -25.90
N GLY A 38 -11.86 8.12 -27.20
CA GLY A 38 -12.32 9.30 -27.94
C GLY A 38 -11.49 10.56 -27.70
N VAL A 39 -10.26 10.43 -27.21
CA VAL A 39 -9.32 11.56 -27.07
C VAL A 39 -8.61 11.81 -28.39
N SER A 40 -8.47 13.08 -28.78
CA SER A 40 -7.66 13.46 -29.94
C SER A 40 -6.20 13.46 -29.54
N VAL A 41 -5.44 12.43 -29.95
CA VAL A 41 -4.04 12.25 -29.51
C VAL A 41 -3.06 12.15 -30.68
N GLU A 42 -1.94 12.85 -30.53
CA GLU A 42 -0.78 12.76 -31.40
C GLU A 42 0.46 12.30 -30.63
N LEU A 43 1.18 11.32 -31.20
CA LEU A 43 2.49 10.88 -30.70
C LEU A 43 3.58 11.57 -31.51
N LEU A 44 4.26 12.52 -30.89
CA LEU A 44 5.32 13.33 -31.50
C LEU A 44 6.68 12.77 -31.08
N LYS A 45 7.51 12.40 -32.06
CA LYS A 45 8.84 11.84 -31.82
C LYS A 45 9.93 12.66 -32.50
N ALA A 46 11.00 12.95 -31.76
CA ALA A 46 12.20 13.60 -32.31
C ALA A 46 13.41 12.66 -32.26
N PRO A 47 14.24 12.58 -33.31
CA PRO A 47 15.48 11.85 -33.26
C PRO A 47 16.47 12.54 -32.31
N ILE A 48 17.12 11.77 -31.45
CA ILE A 48 18.14 12.29 -30.52
C ILE A 48 19.47 11.55 -30.70
N ARG A 49 20.58 12.25 -30.47
CA ARG A 49 21.94 11.70 -30.50
C ARG A 49 22.60 11.95 -29.16
N GLU A 50 23.18 10.90 -28.59
CA GLU A 50 23.68 10.90 -27.21
C GLU A 50 25.18 10.55 -27.13
N ARG A 51 25.98 10.89 -28.16
CA ARG A 51 27.41 10.52 -28.20
C ARG A 51 28.32 11.52 -27.49
N THR A 52 27.94 12.80 -27.49
CA THR A 52 28.70 13.88 -26.85
C THR A 52 27.76 14.83 -26.11
N LEU A 53 28.27 15.57 -25.13
CA LEU A 53 27.47 16.53 -24.34
C LEU A 53 26.78 17.56 -25.23
N THR A 54 27.48 18.07 -26.25
CA THR A 54 26.93 19.01 -27.23
C THR A 54 25.75 18.42 -28.02
N GLN A 55 25.82 17.15 -28.41
CA GLN A 55 24.71 16.50 -29.13
C GLN A 55 23.50 16.28 -28.22
N LEU A 56 23.73 15.89 -26.96
CA LEU A 56 22.67 15.71 -25.99
C LEU A 56 21.94 17.04 -25.71
N LEU A 57 22.68 18.13 -25.49
CA LEU A 57 22.11 19.46 -25.24
C LEU A 57 21.33 20.00 -26.44
N LYS A 58 21.79 19.76 -27.68
CA LYS A 58 20.99 20.05 -28.88
C LYS A 58 19.67 19.28 -28.90
N GLY A 59 19.64 18.07 -28.34
CA GLY A 59 18.41 17.32 -28.14
C GLY A 59 17.45 18.01 -27.17
N TYR A 60 17.95 18.49 -26.02
CA TYR A 60 17.15 19.31 -25.10
C TYR A 60 16.62 20.59 -25.77
N ALA A 61 17.47 21.31 -26.51
CA ALA A 61 17.08 22.53 -27.22
C ALA A 61 15.96 22.26 -28.23
N ALA A 62 16.09 21.20 -29.03
CA ALA A 62 15.08 20.83 -30.04
C ALA A 62 13.69 20.58 -29.45
N PHE A 63 13.60 19.97 -28.26
CA PHE A 63 12.30 19.80 -27.57
C PHE A 63 11.80 21.11 -26.93
N ALA A 64 12.69 21.94 -26.41
CA ALA A 64 12.33 23.22 -25.80
C ALA A 64 11.79 24.25 -26.83
N GLU A 65 12.14 24.10 -28.11
CA GLU A 65 11.64 24.93 -29.21
C GLU A 65 10.21 24.57 -29.67
N TRP A 66 9.66 23.42 -29.26
CA TRP A 66 8.35 22.97 -29.74
C TRP A 66 7.20 23.77 -29.11
N ASP A 67 6.48 24.52 -29.94
CA ASP A 67 5.21 25.15 -29.56
C ASP A 67 4.05 24.14 -29.66
N LEU A 68 3.65 23.62 -28.51
CA LEU A 68 2.53 22.68 -28.36
C LEU A 68 1.28 23.34 -27.75
N SER A 69 1.16 24.68 -27.79
CA SER A 69 0.04 25.44 -27.19
C SER A 69 -1.34 25.11 -27.76
N HIS A 70 -1.41 24.41 -28.90
CA HIS A 70 -2.65 23.96 -29.52
C HIS A 70 -3.17 22.62 -28.97
N PHE A 71 -2.41 21.97 -28.09
CA PHE A 71 -2.85 20.82 -27.30
C PHE A 71 -3.33 21.28 -25.91
N ASP A 72 -4.31 20.59 -25.33
CA ASP A 72 -4.78 20.87 -23.98
C ASP A 72 -3.82 20.31 -22.92
N GLN A 73 -3.04 19.29 -23.29
CA GLN A 73 -2.12 18.60 -22.41
C GLN A 73 -0.92 17.99 -23.16
N VAL A 74 0.23 17.96 -22.48
CA VAL A 74 1.44 17.27 -22.94
C VAL A 74 1.83 16.19 -21.94
N VAL A 75 2.14 14.98 -22.41
CA VAL A 75 2.69 13.89 -21.61
C VAL A 75 4.07 13.50 -22.13
N THR A 76 5.06 13.49 -21.25
CA THR A 76 6.43 13.03 -21.54
C THR A 76 6.82 11.91 -20.58
N GLY A 77 7.87 11.14 -20.90
CA GLY A 77 8.33 10.10 -19.96
C GLY A 77 9.82 9.78 -19.98
N LYS A 78 10.60 10.42 -20.85
CA LYS A 78 12.03 10.14 -20.98
C LYS A 78 12.77 11.39 -21.44
N TYR A 79 13.98 11.57 -20.93
CA TYR A 79 14.89 12.61 -21.41
C TYR A 79 15.11 12.51 -22.94
N PRO A 80 15.37 13.62 -23.63
CA PRO A 80 15.23 15.00 -23.18
C PRO A 80 13.82 15.58 -23.39
N ALA A 81 12.79 14.74 -23.63
CA ALA A 81 11.47 15.21 -24.05
C ALA A 81 10.75 16.10 -23.02
N TRP A 82 11.09 16.00 -21.73
CA TRP A 82 10.56 16.89 -20.70
C TRP A 82 11.12 18.32 -20.73
N ALA A 83 11.96 18.67 -21.73
CA ALA A 83 12.39 20.05 -21.97
C ALA A 83 11.26 20.96 -22.52
N ILE A 84 10.10 20.39 -22.84
CA ILE A 84 8.94 21.12 -23.36
C ILE A 84 8.34 22.03 -22.29
N ASP A 85 7.99 23.25 -22.70
CA ASP A 85 7.26 24.20 -21.88
C ASP A 85 5.77 24.16 -22.22
N HIS A 86 4.97 23.62 -21.29
CA HIS A 86 3.52 23.57 -21.43
C HIS A 86 2.81 23.74 -20.06
N PRO A 87 1.77 24.59 -19.93
CA PRO A 87 1.11 24.85 -18.64
C PRO A 87 0.40 23.62 -18.06
N ASN A 88 0.12 22.63 -18.89
CA ASN A 88 -0.46 21.34 -18.50
C ASN A 88 0.49 20.20 -18.93
N HIS A 89 1.74 20.24 -18.46
CA HIS A 89 2.74 19.22 -18.71
C HIS A 89 2.69 18.13 -17.63
N ARG A 90 2.58 16.87 -18.03
CA ARG A 90 2.63 15.71 -17.14
C ARG A 90 3.80 14.81 -17.51
N VAL A 91 4.40 14.22 -16.48
CA VAL A 91 5.53 13.30 -16.65
C VAL A 91 5.12 11.91 -16.18
N TRP A 92 5.18 10.91 -17.05
CA TRP A 92 5.17 9.49 -16.69
C TRP A 92 6.60 8.96 -16.81
N MET A 93 7.39 9.13 -15.76
CA MET A 93 8.82 8.84 -15.73
C MET A 93 9.09 7.38 -16.03
N LEU A 94 9.69 7.10 -17.19
CA LEU A 94 10.32 5.83 -17.52
C LEU A 94 11.72 5.80 -16.93
N HIS A 95 12.60 6.69 -17.40
CA HIS A 95 13.95 6.85 -16.87
C HIS A 95 14.65 8.12 -17.42
N PRO A 96 15.61 8.71 -16.67
CA PRO A 96 16.57 9.69 -17.18
C PRO A 96 17.69 8.99 -17.96
N LEU A 97 18.73 9.73 -18.37
CA LEU A 97 19.92 9.16 -18.99
C LEU A 97 20.70 8.38 -17.92
N ARG A 98 20.34 7.12 -17.68
CA ARG A 98 20.84 6.32 -16.55
C ARG A 98 22.37 6.29 -16.42
N GLY A 99 23.09 6.37 -17.54
CA GLY A 99 24.56 6.48 -17.58
C GLY A 99 25.12 7.72 -16.89
N LEU A 100 24.30 8.73 -16.61
CA LEU A 100 24.61 9.92 -15.82
C LEU A 100 23.98 9.89 -14.41
N TYR A 101 23.33 8.80 -14.01
CA TYR A 101 22.65 8.65 -12.71
C TYR A 101 23.15 7.40 -11.99
N ASP A 102 22.31 6.36 -11.92
CA ASP A 102 22.52 5.12 -11.18
C ASP A 102 23.39 4.11 -11.92
N ARG A 103 23.62 4.33 -13.23
CA ARG A 103 24.54 3.57 -14.10
C ARG A 103 25.77 4.38 -14.47
N TYR A 104 26.11 5.40 -13.69
CA TYR A 104 27.35 6.12 -13.89
C TYR A 104 28.55 5.20 -13.60
N PRO A 105 29.56 5.13 -14.50
CA PRO A 105 30.66 4.19 -14.35
C PRO A 105 31.44 4.40 -13.05
N ALA A 106 31.63 3.33 -12.26
CA ALA A 106 32.31 3.38 -10.97
C ALA A 106 33.79 3.83 -11.04
N GLY A 107 34.41 3.77 -12.23
CA GLY A 107 35.78 4.23 -12.47
C GLY A 107 35.89 5.71 -12.85
N LEU A 108 34.78 6.42 -13.07
CA LEU A 108 34.80 7.84 -13.41
C LEU A 108 34.72 8.71 -12.16
N PRO A 109 35.39 9.88 -12.14
CA PRO A 109 35.30 10.80 -11.01
C PRO A 109 33.88 11.30 -10.78
N ASP A 110 33.52 11.53 -9.51
CA ASP A 110 32.26 12.19 -9.12
C ASP A 110 32.42 13.71 -8.94
N ARG A 111 33.64 14.23 -9.11
CA ARG A 111 33.97 15.65 -8.94
C ARG A 111 34.49 16.23 -10.24
N LEU A 112 34.16 17.50 -10.47
CA LEU A 112 34.69 18.25 -11.60
C LEU A 112 36.21 18.41 -11.49
N PRO A 113 36.95 18.28 -12.60
CA PRO A 113 38.35 18.66 -12.63
C PRO A 113 38.48 20.17 -12.37
N ARG A 114 39.57 20.57 -11.70
CA ARG A 114 39.92 21.98 -11.48
C ARG A 114 41.35 22.24 -11.95
N PRO A 115 41.61 23.37 -12.65
CA PRO A 115 40.64 24.38 -13.10
C PRO A 115 39.75 23.89 -14.26
N LEU A 116 38.53 24.42 -14.36
CA LEU A 116 37.58 24.13 -15.45
C LEU A 116 37.58 25.32 -16.44
N ASP A 117 37.31 25.07 -17.73
CA ASP A 117 37.13 26.15 -18.70
C ASP A 117 35.98 27.10 -18.27
N PRO A 118 36.13 28.43 -18.38
CA PRO A 118 35.16 29.39 -17.89
C PRO A 118 33.76 29.25 -18.49
N ASP A 119 33.62 28.89 -19.78
CA ASP A 119 32.30 28.70 -20.39
C ASP A 119 31.63 27.43 -19.84
N LEU A 120 32.39 26.35 -19.57
CA LEU A 120 31.87 25.15 -18.92
C LEU A 120 31.39 25.44 -17.50
N GLN A 121 32.14 26.27 -16.75
CA GLN A 121 31.74 26.72 -15.42
C GLN A 121 30.46 27.57 -15.47
N ALA A 122 30.37 28.50 -16.42
CA ALA A 122 29.17 29.32 -16.60
C ALA A 122 27.94 28.47 -16.98
N ALA A 123 28.11 27.46 -17.84
CA ALA A 123 27.03 26.57 -18.23
C ALA A 123 26.43 25.80 -17.04
N LEU A 124 27.23 25.43 -16.05
CA LEU A 124 26.78 24.72 -14.85
C LEU A 124 25.88 25.55 -13.92
N GLU A 125 25.97 26.88 -13.98
CA GLU A 125 25.19 27.78 -13.12
C GLU A 125 23.81 28.10 -13.72
N LEU A 126 23.66 28.00 -15.04
CA LEU A 126 22.42 28.33 -15.75
C LEU A 126 21.17 27.55 -15.30
N PRO A 127 21.22 26.22 -15.07
CA PRO A 127 20.02 25.46 -14.71
C PRO A 127 19.34 25.92 -13.41
N GLY A 128 20.08 26.57 -12.50
CA GLY A 128 19.52 27.14 -11.27
C GLY A 128 18.37 28.14 -11.53
N ARG A 129 18.36 28.78 -12.71
CA ARG A 129 17.31 29.74 -13.10
C ARG A 129 15.97 29.07 -13.42
N LEU A 130 15.95 27.79 -13.81
CA LEU A 130 14.72 27.05 -14.13
C LEU A 130 13.80 26.91 -12.91
N SER A 131 14.39 26.76 -11.71
CA SER A 131 13.66 26.65 -10.45
C SER A 131 12.89 27.93 -10.10
N ASN A 132 13.29 29.08 -10.66
CA ASN A 132 12.65 30.38 -10.46
C ASN A 132 11.60 30.71 -11.54
N GLY A 133 11.20 29.71 -12.35
CA GLY A 133 10.15 29.88 -13.36
C GLY A 133 10.59 30.48 -14.69
N ALA A 134 11.91 30.61 -14.94
CA ALA A 134 12.42 31.05 -16.23
C ALA A 134 12.10 30.03 -17.34
N ALA A 135 11.88 30.48 -18.58
CA ALA A 135 11.62 29.61 -19.73
C ALA A 135 12.80 28.66 -20.02
N ALA A 136 12.50 27.42 -20.42
CA ALA A 136 13.51 26.37 -20.60
C ALA A 136 14.41 26.63 -21.81
N GLY A 137 13.82 26.99 -22.95
CA GLY A 137 14.52 27.21 -24.22
C GLY A 137 15.75 28.13 -24.09
N PRO A 138 15.59 29.40 -23.65
CA PRO A 138 16.71 30.32 -23.54
C PRO A 138 17.86 29.83 -22.66
N ILE A 139 17.54 29.12 -21.57
CA ILE A 139 18.55 28.57 -20.64
C ILE A 139 19.32 27.42 -21.31
N ILE A 140 18.61 26.52 -21.97
CA ILE A 140 19.21 25.38 -22.66
C ILE A 140 20.03 25.85 -23.86
N ASP A 141 19.57 26.84 -24.60
CA ASP A 141 20.29 27.42 -25.74
C ASP A 141 21.58 28.12 -25.29
N GLU A 142 21.51 28.90 -24.22
CA GLU A 142 22.68 29.55 -23.64
C GLU A 142 23.71 28.52 -23.16
N ALA A 143 23.27 27.46 -22.46
CA ALA A 143 24.13 26.35 -22.06
C ALA A 143 24.74 25.64 -23.28
N THR A 144 23.95 25.36 -24.31
CA THR A 144 24.41 24.71 -25.56
C THR A 144 25.48 25.55 -26.25
N ASN A 145 25.29 26.88 -26.32
CA ASN A 145 26.25 27.80 -26.92
C ASN A 145 27.56 27.89 -26.12
N LEU A 146 27.48 27.94 -24.79
CA LEU A 146 28.65 27.92 -23.90
C LEU A 146 29.48 26.64 -24.08
N ILE A 147 28.81 25.48 -24.07
CA ILE A 147 29.46 24.18 -24.31
C ILE A 147 30.05 24.11 -25.72
N GLY A 148 29.38 24.66 -26.73
CA GLY A 148 29.88 24.75 -28.10
C GLY A 148 31.18 25.56 -28.21
N ARG A 149 31.22 26.76 -27.61
CA ARG A 149 32.44 27.59 -27.58
C ARG A 149 33.59 26.93 -26.84
N ALA A 150 33.30 26.25 -25.73
CA ALA A 150 34.31 25.48 -25.01
C ALA A 150 34.83 24.30 -25.86
N ALA A 151 33.95 23.61 -26.61
CA ALA A 151 34.34 22.54 -27.52
C ALA A 151 35.24 23.02 -28.67
N GLU A 152 35.02 24.22 -29.19
CA GLU A 152 35.91 24.83 -30.20
C GLU A 152 37.31 25.12 -29.65
N ARG A 153 37.41 25.50 -28.36
CA ARG A 153 38.71 25.76 -27.70
C ARG A 153 39.44 24.49 -27.25
N LEU A 154 38.72 23.55 -26.64
CA LEU A 154 39.27 22.34 -26.02
C LEU A 154 39.39 21.16 -26.99
N GLY A 155 38.64 21.20 -28.10
CA GLY A 155 38.42 20.07 -29.00
C GLY A 155 37.14 19.30 -28.65
N ALA A 156 36.39 18.87 -29.67
CA ALA A 156 35.10 18.19 -29.48
C ALA A 156 35.20 16.83 -28.75
N GLU A 157 36.37 16.19 -28.81
CA GLU A 157 36.67 14.91 -28.16
C GLU A 157 37.30 15.08 -26.76
N HIS A 158 37.29 16.30 -26.20
CA HIS A 158 37.86 16.54 -24.87
C HIS A 158 37.12 15.71 -23.80
N PRO A 159 37.83 15.08 -22.83
CA PRO A 159 37.21 14.19 -21.84
C PRO A 159 36.06 14.81 -21.04
N ASP A 160 36.12 16.11 -20.74
CA ASP A 160 35.05 16.81 -20.03
C ASP A 160 33.74 16.88 -20.83
N LEU A 161 33.81 16.85 -22.16
CA LEU A 161 32.68 16.92 -23.08
C LEU A 161 32.13 15.54 -23.47
N ALA A 162 32.80 14.47 -23.04
CA ALA A 162 32.37 13.10 -23.26
C ALA A 162 31.09 12.77 -22.47
N ILE A 163 30.37 11.75 -22.91
CA ILE A 163 29.29 11.13 -22.14
C ILE A 163 29.66 9.65 -21.91
N PRO A 164 29.72 9.18 -20.66
CA PRO A 164 29.56 9.92 -19.41
C PRO A 164 30.82 10.72 -18.99
N SER A 165 30.62 11.85 -18.30
CA SER A 165 31.68 12.64 -17.65
C SER A 165 31.13 13.33 -16.37
N PRO A 166 31.98 13.83 -15.45
CA PRO A 166 31.52 14.55 -14.26
C PRO A 166 30.73 15.82 -14.63
N LEU A 167 31.16 16.51 -15.69
CA LEU A 167 30.47 17.69 -16.21
C LEU A 167 29.10 17.33 -16.77
N ALA A 168 29.03 16.33 -17.67
CA ALA A 168 27.78 15.89 -18.26
C ALA A 168 26.79 15.46 -17.17
N ARG A 169 27.26 14.69 -16.18
CA ARG A 169 26.48 14.27 -15.01
C ARG A 169 25.87 15.46 -14.27
N MET A 170 26.71 16.42 -13.85
CA MET A 170 26.24 17.56 -13.07
C MET A 170 25.31 18.48 -13.86
N LEU A 171 25.65 18.78 -15.11
CA LEU A 171 24.85 19.68 -15.94
C LEU A 171 23.48 19.07 -16.26
N VAL A 172 23.45 17.81 -16.71
CA VAL A 172 22.19 17.14 -17.08
C VAL A 172 21.30 16.92 -15.86
N GLN A 173 21.85 16.50 -14.71
CA GLN A 173 21.06 16.35 -13.49
C GLN A 173 20.43 17.69 -13.04
N ARG A 174 21.19 18.78 -13.10
CA ARG A 174 20.66 20.11 -12.75
C ARG A 174 19.60 20.59 -13.74
N LEU A 175 19.78 20.33 -15.04
CA LEU A 175 18.78 20.61 -16.07
C LEU A 175 17.51 19.81 -15.82
N ASP A 176 17.62 18.48 -15.70
CA ASP A 176 16.48 17.59 -15.45
C ASP A 176 15.71 18.01 -14.19
N HIS A 177 16.40 18.33 -13.10
CA HIS A 177 15.75 18.79 -11.86
C HIS A 177 14.98 20.11 -12.05
N GLY A 178 15.55 21.04 -12.79
CA GLY A 178 14.88 22.30 -13.12
C GLY A 178 13.68 22.11 -14.05
N LEU A 179 13.80 21.25 -15.05
CA LEU A 179 12.75 20.94 -16.03
C LEU A 179 11.60 20.15 -15.41
N LEU A 180 11.92 19.24 -14.51
CA LEU A 180 10.95 18.42 -13.79
C LEU A 180 10.38 19.12 -12.54
N ALA A 181 10.76 20.36 -12.25
CA ALA A 181 10.28 21.06 -11.04
C ALA A 181 8.75 21.16 -11.01
N ALA A 182 8.16 21.11 -9.81
CA ALA A 182 6.71 21.20 -9.61
C ALA A 182 6.10 22.54 -10.06
N THR A 183 6.93 23.56 -10.30
CA THR A 183 6.52 24.84 -10.90
C THR A 183 6.28 24.76 -12.40
N ARG A 184 6.76 23.70 -13.07
CA ARG A 184 6.66 23.47 -14.52
C ARG A 184 5.80 22.26 -14.88
N VAL A 185 5.96 21.18 -14.13
CA VAL A 185 5.25 19.93 -14.33
C VAL A 185 4.05 19.85 -13.40
N ARG A 186 2.87 19.68 -13.96
CA ARG A 186 1.60 19.61 -13.23
C ARG A 186 1.48 18.34 -12.38
N SER A 187 1.98 17.22 -12.89
CA SER A 187 1.95 15.95 -12.17
C SER A 187 3.08 15.02 -12.60
N HIS A 188 3.61 14.30 -11.62
CA HIS A 188 4.66 13.30 -11.80
C HIS A 188 4.09 11.93 -11.48
N ALA A 189 4.27 11.02 -12.43
CA ALA A 189 4.04 9.59 -12.25
C ALA A 189 5.35 8.85 -12.52
N ALA A 190 5.52 7.69 -11.91
CA ALA A 190 6.60 6.74 -12.14
C ALA A 190 6.00 5.43 -12.64
N ILE A 191 6.70 4.73 -13.54
CA ILE A 191 6.23 3.43 -14.05
C ILE A 191 6.28 2.30 -13.00
N SER A 192 6.99 2.52 -11.91
CA SER A 192 7.19 1.56 -10.81
C SER A 192 7.60 2.30 -9.52
N GLU A 193 7.43 1.65 -8.38
CA GLU A 193 7.95 2.07 -7.09
C GLU A 193 9.49 2.14 -7.13
N ALA A 194 10.12 1.17 -7.79
CA ALA A 194 11.56 1.14 -8.01
C ALA A 194 12.07 2.35 -8.78
N VAL A 195 11.26 2.94 -9.68
CA VAL A 195 11.55 4.21 -10.35
C VAL A 195 11.23 5.41 -9.44
N ALA A 196 10.11 5.39 -8.73
CA ALA A 196 9.69 6.45 -7.82
C ALA A 196 10.72 6.72 -6.70
N GLN A 197 11.35 5.66 -6.20
CA GLN A 197 12.29 5.70 -5.08
C GLN A 197 13.75 5.92 -5.52
N ARG A 198 14.05 6.05 -6.83
CA ARG A 198 15.45 6.18 -7.25
C ARG A 198 16.05 7.50 -6.79
N PRO A 199 17.23 7.45 -6.14
CA PRO A 199 17.90 8.66 -5.69
C PRO A 199 18.14 9.64 -6.84
N ASN A 200 17.76 10.89 -6.62
CA ASN A 200 17.97 12.03 -7.53
C ASN A 200 17.26 11.94 -8.88
N TRP A 201 16.32 11.01 -9.12
CA TRP A 201 15.58 10.97 -10.39
C TRP A 201 14.46 12.02 -10.48
N PHE A 202 13.95 12.44 -9.32
CA PHE A 202 12.98 13.51 -9.19
C PHE A 202 13.58 14.69 -8.43
N PRO A 203 13.11 15.92 -8.66
CA PRO A 203 13.50 17.08 -7.86
C PRO A 203 13.09 16.90 -6.40
N ALA A 204 13.80 17.58 -5.50
CA ALA A 204 13.46 17.59 -4.08
C ALA A 204 12.00 18.06 -3.84
N GLY A 205 11.26 17.35 -2.98
CA GLY A 205 9.87 17.66 -2.66
C GLY A 205 8.83 17.13 -3.66
N VAL A 206 9.25 16.51 -4.77
CA VAL A 206 8.34 15.81 -5.69
C VAL A 206 8.19 14.37 -5.21
N THR A 207 6.95 13.97 -4.90
CA THR A 207 6.57 12.56 -4.67
C THR A 207 5.74 12.08 -5.85
N PRO A 208 6.30 11.29 -6.77
CA PRO A 208 5.56 10.83 -7.94
C PRO A 208 4.53 9.77 -7.55
N GLN A 209 3.41 9.75 -8.26
CA GLN A 209 2.46 8.64 -8.18
C GLN A 209 3.01 7.41 -8.91
N VAL A 210 2.87 6.22 -8.35
CA VAL A 210 3.18 4.99 -9.10
C VAL A 210 2.02 4.62 -10.00
N VAL A 211 2.29 4.52 -11.30
CA VAL A 211 1.34 4.12 -12.34
C VAL A 211 2.00 3.05 -13.21
N HIS A 212 1.66 1.79 -12.95
CA HIS A 212 2.21 0.65 -13.68
C HIS A 212 1.70 0.59 -15.13
N PRO A 213 2.59 0.57 -16.15
CA PRO A 213 2.16 0.44 -17.53
C PRO A 213 1.71 -1.00 -17.84
N PRO A 214 0.48 -1.20 -18.36
CA PRO A 214 0.06 -2.49 -18.89
C PRO A 214 0.73 -2.77 -20.26
N LEU A 215 0.64 -4.01 -20.73
CA LEU A 215 1.04 -4.37 -22.10
C LEU A 215 0.11 -3.73 -23.13
N ASP A 216 0.61 -3.50 -24.35
CA ASP A 216 -0.26 -3.22 -25.48
C ASP A 216 -1.41 -4.24 -25.56
N THR A 217 -2.64 -3.77 -25.77
CA THR A 217 -3.84 -4.61 -25.70
C THR A 217 -3.85 -5.75 -26.70
N ARG A 218 -3.29 -5.55 -27.92
CA ARG A 218 -3.21 -6.63 -28.92
C ARG A 218 -2.18 -7.66 -28.48
N TRP A 219 -1.02 -7.20 -28.02
CA TRP A 219 0.04 -8.08 -27.53
C TRP A 219 -0.37 -8.88 -26.30
N ALA A 220 -1.02 -8.23 -25.32
CA ALA A 220 -1.58 -8.87 -24.14
C ALA A 220 -2.58 -9.99 -24.52
N LYS A 221 -3.46 -9.70 -25.49
CA LYS A 221 -4.43 -10.67 -26.00
C LYS A 221 -3.71 -11.86 -26.63
N THR A 222 -2.71 -11.63 -27.48
CA THR A 222 -1.92 -12.71 -28.10
C THR A 222 -1.27 -13.60 -27.04
N LEU A 223 -0.55 -13.03 -26.08
CA LEU A 223 0.11 -13.78 -25.02
C LEU A 223 -0.88 -14.54 -24.12
N SER A 224 -2.06 -13.98 -23.85
CA SER A 224 -3.09 -14.66 -23.03
C SER A 224 -3.63 -15.95 -23.65
N THR A 225 -3.44 -16.15 -24.97
CA THR A 225 -3.84 -17.39 -25.68
C THR A 225 -2.86 -18.55 -25.49
N VAL A 226 -1.67 -18.29 -24.95
CA VAL A 226 -0.68 -19.32 -24.67
C VAL A 226 -1.26 -20.31 -23.64
N ALA A 227 -1.24 -21.61 -23.93
CA ALA A 227 -1.71 -22.61 -22.98
C ALA A 227 -0.81 -22.64 -21.72
N LEU A 228 -1.38 -22.93 -20.55
CA LEU A 228 -0.60 -23.13 -19.33
C LEU A 228 0.33 -24.35 -19.47
N PRO A 229 1.48 -24.38 -18.75
CA PRO A 229 2.42 -25.48 -18.91
C PRO A 229 1.92 -26.73 -18.18
N GLU A 230 1.78 -27.85 -18.90
CA GLU A 230 1.38 -29.16 -18.36
C GLU A 230 2.60 -30.08 -18.23
N ARG A 231 3.54 -29.73 -17.32
CA ARG A 231 4.80 -30.46 -17.12
C ARG A 231 4.68 -31.53 -16.03
N ARG A 232 5.23 -32.72 -16.28
CA ARG A 232 5.50 -33.75 -15.26
C ARG A 232 6.94 -33.73 -14.78
N THR A 233 7.18 -34.20 -13.57
CA THR A 233 8.50 -34.30 -12.93
C THR A 233 9.49 -35.21 -13.68
N SER A 234 8.99 -36.12 -14.53
CA SER A 234 9.79 -36.94 -15.43
C SER A 234 10.40 -36.17 -16.60
N ASP A 235 9.82 -35.03 -16.96
CA ASP A 235 10.22 -34.24 -18.13
C ASP A 235 11.25 -33.18 -17.73
N PRO A 236 12.23 -32.83 -18.60
CA PRO A 236 13.15 -31.74 -18.31
C PRO A 236 12.40 -30.42 -18.15
N LEU A 237 12.78 -29.61 -17.16
CA LEU A 237 12.22 -28.27 -16.95
C LEU A 237 12.66 -27.32 -18.07
N LYS A 238 11.71 -26.70 -18.77
CA LYS A 238 11.99 -25.74 -19.84
C LYS A 238 12.04 -24.32 -19.27
N VAL A 239 13.24 -23.77 -19.19
CA VAL A 239 13.54 -22.46 -18.63
C VAL A 239 13.75 -21.47 -19.77
N LEU A 240 13.13 -20.30 -19.70
CA LEU A 240 13.28 -19.24 -20.68
C LEU A 240 13.91 -18.00 -20.07
N SER A 241 14.85 -17.38 -20.77
CA SER A 241 15.39 -16.06 -20.43
C SER A 241 15.28 -15.16 -21.65
N VAL A 242 14.56 -14.05 -21.54
CA VAL A 242 14.30 -13.12 -22.65
C VAL A 242 14.86 -11.74 -22.32
N GLY A 243 15.52 -11.09 -23.27
CA GLY A 243 15.98 -9.73 -23.09
C GLY A 243 17.02 -9.26 -24.10
N ARG A 244 17.53 -8.04 -23.92
CA ARG A 244 18.73 -7.59 -24.64
C ARG A 244 19.95 -8.31 -24.07
N LEU A 245 20.83 -8.80 -24.92
CA LEU A 245 22.07 -9.46 -24.48
C LEU A 245 23.09 -8.41 -24.06
N GLU A 246 22.91 -7.90 -22.85
CA GLU A 246 23.73 -6.89 -22.19
C GLU A 246 24.05 -7.36 -20.77
N GLN A 247 25.22 -6.99 -20.24
CA GLN A 247 25.67 -7.44 -18.92
C GLN A 247 24.65 -7.15 -17.80
N ALA A 248 23.94 -6.02 -17.86
CA ALA A 248 22.91 -5.66 -16.89
C ALA A 248 21.71 -6.63 -16.88
N LYS A 249 21.47 -7.38 -17.96
CA LYS A 249 20.41 -8.40 -18.00
C LYS A 249 20.82 -9.73 -17.35
N ARG A 250 22.13 -9.94 -17.14
CA ARG A 250 22.71 -11.09 -16.41
C ARG A 250 22.16 -12.46 -16.84
N HIS A 251 22.07 -12.67 -18.16
CA HIS A 251 21.68 -13.98 -18.71
C HIS A 251 22.68 -15.09 -18.34
N ASP A 252 23.93 -14.72 -18.05
CA ASP A 252 24.98 -15.60 -17.53
C ASP A 252 24.64 -16.22 -16.17
N LEU A 253 23.90 -15.53 -15.30
CA LEU A 253 23.39 -16.12 -14.06
C LEU A 253 22.41 -17.26 -14.34
N THR A 254 21.53 -17.11 -15.34
CA THR A 254 20.60 -18.16 -15.75
C THR A 254 21.34 -19.34 -16.37
N ILE A 255 22.32 -19.10 -17.25
CA ILE A 255 23.16 -20.15 -17.85
C ILE A 255 23.93 -20.91 -16.76
N GLY A 256 24.54 -20.18 -15.81
CA GLY A 256 25.21 -20.76 -14.65
C GLY A 256 24.27 -21.57 -13.78
N ALA A 257 23.02 -21.17 -13.63
CA ALA A 257 22.01 -21.89 -12.87
C ALA A 257 21.71 -23.25 -13.51
N ILE A 258 21.49 -23.32 -14.83
CA ILE A 258 21.27 -24.58 -15.55
C ILE A 258 22.45 -25.54 -15.38
N ARG A 259 23.67 -25.01 -15.41
CA ARG A 259 24.89 -25.79 -15.15
C ARG A 259 24.91 -26.37 -13.73
N ALA A 260 24.39 -25.65 -12.75
CA ALA A 260 24.37 -26.04 -11.34
C ALA A 260 23.13 -26.87 -10.93
N MET A 261 22.08 -26.92 -11.75
CA MET A 261 20.87 -27.71 -11.47
C MET A 261 21.17 -29.20 -11.37
N LYS A 262 20.51 -29.86 -10.41
CA LYS A 262 20.61 -31.31 -10.19
C LYS A 262 19.56 -32.09 -10.98
N ARG A 263 18.49 -31.43 -11.42
CA ARG A 263 17.38 -32.02 -12.17
C ARG A 263 17.54 -31.75 -13.67
N PRO A 264 16.98 -32.60 -14.55
CA PRO A 264 17.00 -32.35 -16.00
C PRO A 264 16.31 -31.03 -16.35
N ALA A 265 16.94 -30.23 -17.21
CA ALA A 265 16.43 -28.95 -17.68
C ALA A 265 16.91 -28.62 -19.09
N GLN A 266 16.19 -27.72 -19.76
CA GLN A 266 16.56 -27.08 -21.02
C GLN A 266 16.39 -25.57 -20.87
N LEU A 267 17.29 -24.79 -21.45
CA LEU A 267 17.28 -23.33 -21.43
C LEU A 267 17.27 -22.77 -22.84
N ARG A 268 16.37 -21.82 -23.07
CA ARG A 268 16.44 -20.90 -24.22
C ARG A 268 16.73 -19.49 -23.75
N VAL A 269 17.77 -18.89 -24.34
CA VAL A 269 18.08 -17.47 -24.18
C VAL A 269 17.71 -16.76 -25.48
N VAL A 270 16.68 -15.91 -25.41
CA VAL A 270 16.13 -15.18 -26.55
C VAL A 270 16.55 -13.72 -26.45
N GLY A 271 17.21 -13.20 -27.48
CA GLY A 271 17.71 -11.83 -27.45
C GLY A 271 18.81 -11.53 -28.46
N SER A 272 19.10 -10.24 -28.61
CA SER A 272 20.29 -9.75 -29.30
C SER A 272 20.97 -8.64 -28.50
N GLY A 273 22.27 -8.48 -28.66
CA GLY A 273 23.02 -7.45 -27.95
C GLY A 273 24.53 -7.70 -27.99
N PRO A 274 25.31 -6.74 -27.47
CA PRO A 274 26.77 -6.78 -27.50
C PRO A 274 27.39 -7.93 -26.69
N ASP A 275 26.65 -8.57 -25.79
CA ASP A 275 27.12 -9.67 -24.94
C ASP A 275 26.87 -11.07 -25.56
N ALA A 276 26.38 -11.13 -26.81
CA ALA A 276 25.98 -12.38 -27.46
C ALA A 276 27.11 -13.41 -27.56
N ASP A 277 28.30 -13.00 -28.02
CA ASP A 277 29.44 -13.90 -28.22
C ASP A 277 29.87 -14.54 -26.90
N ARG A 278 30.00 -13.74 -25.83
CA ARG A 278 30.34 -14.23 -24.48
C ARG A 278 29.30 -15.20 -23.95
N LEU A 279 28.01 -14.91 -24.13
CA LEU A 279 26.93 -15.80 -23.69
C LEU A 279 26.88 -17.10 -24.51
N SER A 280 27.23 -17.05 -25.79
CA SER A 280 27.36 -18.23 -26.64
C SER A 280 28.51 -19.14 -26.16
N GLU A 281 29.67 -18.58 -25.85
CA GLU A 281 30.79 -19.30 -25.23
C GLU A 281 30.38 -19.93 -23.88
N LEU A 282 29.53 -19.24 -23.11
CA LEU A 282 28.97 -19.78 -21.86
C LEU A 282 27.95 -20.90 -22.07
N CYS A 283 27.40 -21.10 -23.25
CA CYS A 283 26.53 -22.24 -23.56
C CYS A 283 27.26 -23.36 -24.30
N ASP A 284 28.46 -23.09 -24.81
CA ASP A 284 29.26 -24.08 -25.53
C ASP A 284 29.58 -25.31 -24.66
N GLY A 285 29.41 -26.50 -25.24
CA GLY A 285 29.60 -27.78 -24.57
C GLY A 285 28.50 -28.21 -23.58
N ASP A 286 27.38 -27.49 -23.46
CA ASP A 286 26.20 -27.90 -22.68
C ASP A 286 24.94 -27.94 -23.54
N ASP A 287 24.56 -29.14 -24.00
CA ASP A 287 23.40 -29.40 -24.87
C ASP A 287 22.05 -28.97 -24.27
N ARG A 288 22.03 -28.53 -22.99
CA ARG A 288 20.85 -27.98 -22.34
C ARG A 288 20.64 -26.50 -22.62
N CYS A 289 21.65 -25.76 -23.08
CA CYS A 289 21.52 -24.31 -23.35
C CYS A 289 21.50 -23.99 -24.85
N GLU A 290 20.50 -23.21 -25.27
CA GLU A 290 20.35 -22.70 -26.63
C GLU A 290 20.23 -21.16 -26.61
N LEU A 291 21.10 -20.47 -27.35
CA LEU A 291 20.91 -19.05 -27.69
C LEU A 291 20.20 -18.96 -29.05
N THR A 292 18.98 -18.42 -29.08
CA THR A 292 18.16 -18.38 -30.30
C THR A 292 18.41 -17.13 -31.15
N GLY A 293 19.03 -16.09 -30.58
CA GLY A 293 19.18 -14.79 -31.22
C GLY A 293 17.94 -13.90 -31.12
N ALA A 294 17.86 -12.89 -31.99
CA ALA A 294 16.70 -12.00 -32.05
C ALA A 294 15.46 -12.76 -32.52
N ALA A 295 14.30 -12.47 -31.92
CA ALA A 295 13.03 -13.11 -32.23
C ALA A 295 12.01 -12.10 -32.78
N THR A 296 11.17 -12.54 -33.73
CA THR A 296 9.92 -11.86 -34.07
C THR A 296 8.88 -12.02 -32.95
N ASP A 297 7.76 -11.29 -33.05
CA ASP A 297 6.66 -11.44 -32.09
C ASP A 297 6.09 -12.88 -32.10
N GLU A 298 5.98 -13.51 -33.27
CA GLU A 298 5.52 -14.89 -33.39
C GLU A 298 6.50 -15.88 -32.73
N GLU A 299 7.80 -15.73 -32.99
CA GLU A 299 8.85 -16.54 -32.39
C GLU A 299 8.90 -16.36 -30.87
N LEU A 300 8.63 -15.15 -30.37
CA LEU A 300 8.57 -14.86 -28.95
C LEU A 300 7.33 -15.49 -28.29
N VAL A 301 6.17 -15.50 -28.95
CA VAL A 301 4.99 -16.26 -28.49
C VAL A 301 5.31 -17.74 -28.41
N ASP A 302 6.02 -18.29 -29.40
CA ASP A 302 6.41 -19.70 -29.43
C ASP A 302 7.42 -20.02 -28.31
N ALA A 303 8.34 -19.10 -28.02
CA ALA A 303 9.26 -19.22 -26.89
C ALA A 303 8.52 -19.26 -25.54
N TYR A 304 7.56 -18.35 -25.32
CA TYR A 304 6.72 -18.39 -24.13
C TYR A 304 5.88 -19.67 -24.08
N ARG A 305 5.32 -20.12 -25.21
CA ARG A 305 4.55 -21.37 -25.27
C ARG A 305 5.40 -22.58 -24.89
N TRP A 306 6.64 -22.62 -25.35
CA TRP A 306 7.59 -23.69 -25.05
C TRP A 306 8.00 -23.74 -23.56
N ALA A 307 8.13 -22.58 -22.91
CA ALA A 307 8.65 -22.50 -21.55
C ALA A 307 7.69 -23.02 -20.48
N ASP A 308 8.23 -23.58 -19.40
CA ASP A 308 7.52 -23.88 -18.15
C ASP A 308 7.62 -22.70 -17.16
N VAL A 309 8.78 -22.04 -17.14
CA VAL A 309 9.13 -20.95 -16.22
C VAL A 309 10.08 -19.97 -16.90
N VAL A 310 10.00 -18.70 -16.51
CA VAL A 310 10.89 -17.63 -17.01
C VAL A 310 11.85 -17.17 -15.92
N CYS A 311 13.14 -17.15 -16.21
CA CYS A 311 14.15 -16.57 -15.34
C CYS A 311 14.35 -15.08 -15.65
N PHE A 312 14.15 -14.23 -14.64
CA PHE A 312 14.32 -12.79 -14.74
C PHE A 312 15.46 -12.31 -13.85
N THR A 313 16.65 -12.14 -14.45
CA THR A 313 17.89 -11.87 -13.73
C THR A 313 18.43 -10.46 -13.95
N ALA A 314 17.68 -9.56 -14.61
CA ALA A 314 18.16 -8.20 -14.86
C ALA A 314 18.41 -7.43 -13.56
N ASP A 315 19.55 -6.74 -13.42
CA ASP A 315 19.84 -5.94 -12.23
C ASP A 315 19.15 -4.58 -12.32
N ARG A 316 18.56 -4.10 -11.22
CA ARG A 316 17.99 -2.75 -11.09
C ARG A 316 17.17 -2.35 -12.33
N GLU A 317 16.24 -3.21 -12.73
CA GLU A 317 15.32 -2.96 -13.85
C GLU A 317 14.38 -1.80 -13.49
N ASP A 318 13.98 -1.01 -14.50
CA ASP A 318 13.05 0.09 -14.28
C ASP A 318 11.64 -0.45 -13.99
N TYR A 319 11.10 -1.33 -14.84
CA TYR A 319 9.77 -1.94 -14.66
C TYR A 319 9.69 -3.43 -14.94
N GLY A 320 10.39 -3.93 -15.98
CA GLY A 320 10.38 -5.35 -16.32
C GLY A 320 9.25 -5.75 -17.26
N LEU A 321 9.24 -5.17 -18.47
CA LEU A 321 8.25 -5.51 -19.49
C LEU A 321 8.23 -7.01 -19.82
N VAL A 322 9.41 -7.64 -19.91
CA VAL A 322 9.53 -9.10 -20.14
C VAL A 322 8.92 -9.91 -19.00
N ALA A 323 9.06 -9.44 -17.75
CA ALA A 323 8.41 -10.07 -16.61
C ALA A 323 6.89 -10.02 -16.78
N LEU A 324 6.34 -8.86 -17.16
CA LEU A 324 4.90 -8.73 -17.41
C LEU A 324 4.40 -9.59 -18.60
N GLU A 325 5.19 -9.69 -19.67
CA GLU A 325 4.91 -10.58 -20.82
C GLU A 325 4.85 -12.05 -20.39
N ALA A 326 5.86 -12.52 -19.63
CA ALA A 326 5.89 -13.86 -19.08
C ALA A 326 4.65 -14.14 -18.22
N LEU A 327 4.31 -13.20 -17.34
CA LEU A 327 3.16 -13.37 -16.46
C LEU A 327 1.84 -13.43 -17.25
N THR A 328 1.71 -12.60 -18.28
CA THR A 328 0.53 -12.57 -19.18
C THR A 328 0.40 -13.87 -19.98
N ALA A 329 1.53 -14.44 -20.42
CA ALA A 329 1.57 -15.75 -21.07
C ALA A 329 1.25 -16.92 -20.11
N GLY A 330 1.11 -16.65 -18.81
CA GLY A 330 0.91 -17.67 -17.79
C GLY A 330 2.18 -18.47 -17.54
N ARG A 331 3.33 -17.79 -17.44
CA ARG A 331 4.62 -18.36 -17.02
C ARG A 331 5.04 -17.72 -15.71
N GLY A 332 5.28 -18.58 -14.72
CA GLY A 332 5.86 -18.16 -13.44
C GLY A 332 7.25 -17.55 -13.62
N LEU A 333 7.63 -16.70 -12.68
CA LEU A 333 8.96 -16.08 -12.68
C LEU A 333 9.87 -16.69 -11.62
N VAL A 334 11.14 -16.91 -11.96
CA VAL A 334 12.23 -17.04 -10.98
C VAL A 334 13.11 -15.82 -11.15
N ALA A 335 13.00 -14.88 -10.20
CA ALA A 335 13.61 -13.56 -10.30
C ALA A 335 14.69 -13.35 -9.23
N THR A 336 15.69 -12.52 -9.54
CA THR A 336 16.69 -12.14 -8.54
C THR A 336 16.17 -11.02 -7.63
N SER A 337 16.61 -10.99 -6.37
CA SER A 337 16.12 -10.05 -5.34
C SER A 337 16.45 -8.58 -5.60
N ASP A 338 17.31 -8.31 -6.57
CA ASP A 338 17.70 -6.99 -7.04
C ASP A 338 17.13 -6.66 -8.43
N ALA A 339 16.09 -7.38 -8.87
CA ALA A 339 15.46 -7.22 -10.17
C ALA A 339 14.67 -5.92 -10.37
N GLY A 340 14.67 -5.00 -9.38
CA GLY A 340 14.03 -3.69 -9.49
C GLY A 340 12.52 -3.79 -9.68
N GLY A 341 11.96 -2.99 -10.60
CA GLY A 341 10.51 -2.85 -10.76
C GLY A 341 9.77 -4.14 -11.15
N ALA A 342 10.49 -5.14 -11.68
CA ALA A 342 9.90 -6.44 -12.00
C ALA A 342 9.37 -7.17 -10.75
N LEU A 343 9.94 -6.89 -9.57
CA LEU A 343 9.52 -7.50 -8.30
C LEU A 343 8.14 -7.01 -7.85
N GLU A 344 7.70 -5.83 -8.29
CA GLU A 344 6.37 -5.28 -7.98
C GLU A 344 5.25 -6.02 -8.70
N LEU A 345 5.58 -6.76 -9.76
CA LEU A 345 4.66 -7.64 -10.47
C LEU A 345 4.48 -8.99 -9.77
N LEU A 346 5.29 -9.27 -8.75
CA LEU A 346 5.32 -10.56 -8.06
C LEU A 346 4.51 -10.56 -6.76
N THR A 347 3.84 -11.67 -6.53
CA THR A 347 3.33 -12.12 -5.23
C THR A 347 4.20 -13.28 -4.79
N THR A 348 4.96 -13.11 -3.71
CA THR A 348 6.02 -14.05 -3.29
C THR A 348 5.64 -14.78 -2.00
N SER A 349 6.19 -15.98 -1.80
CA SER A 349 6.22 -16.61 -0.48
C SER A 349 7.35 -15.98 0.34
N SER A 350 7.03 -15.46 1.53
CA SER A 350 7.95 -14.70 2.40
C SER A 350 9.12 -15.51 2.98
N SER A 351 9.30 -16.76 2.57
CA SER A 351 10.33 -17.67 3.01
C SER A 351 10.97 -18.32 1.78
N GLY A 352 12.28 -18.13 1.60
CA GLY A 352 13.08 -18.86 0.60
C GLY A 352 13.14 -20.39 0.79
N THR A 353 12.25 -20.95 1.60
CA THR A 353 11.92 -22.37 1.60
C THR A 353 10.96 -22.66 0.46
N ALA A 354 11.45 -23.41 -0.51
CA ALA A 354 10.69 -24.20 -1.47
C ALA A 354 9.28 -24.58 -0.98
N MET A 355 8.26 -24.21 -1.76
CA MET A 355 6.91 -24.80 -1.82
C MET A 355 6.55 -25.68 -0.61
N GLY A 356 6.35 -25.06 0.55
CA GLY A 356 5.58 -25.69 1.61
C GLY A 356 4.13 -25.75 1.13
N THR A 357 3.44 -26.84 1.38
CA THR A 357 1.99 -27.01 1.15
C THR A 357 1.13 -26.10 2.05
N GLY A 358 1.66 -24.95 2.46
CA GLY A 358 1.03 -23.91 3.26
C GLY A 358 0.53 -22.78 2.37
N SER A 359 -0.79 -22.64 2.35
CA SER A 359 -1.58 -21.46 1.99
C SER A 359 -0.82 -20.12 2.06
N LEU A 360 -0.36 -19.68 0.90
CA LEU A 360 -0.58 -18.30 0.49
C LEU A 360 -2.02 -18.23 -0.02
N THR A 361 -2.75 -17.17 0.29
CA THR A 361 -4.16 -16.98 -0.11
C THR A 361 -4.33 -16.91 -1.63
N LYS A 362 -3.21 -16.75 -2.36
CA LYS A 362 -3.04 -17.04 -3.79
C LYS A 362 -1.69 -17.74 -3.98
N PRO A 363 -1.56 -18.77 -4.85
CA PRO A 363 -0.24 -19.33 -5.16
C PRO A 363 0.69 -18.19 -5.60
N PRO A 364 1.98 -18.19 -5.23
CA PRO A 364 2.88 -17.14 -5.69
C PRO A 364 2.94 -17.19 -7.22
N ASN A 365 3.09 -16.04 -7.88
CA ASN A 365 3.31 -16.00 -9.33
C ASN A 365 4.81 -15.99 -9.70
N GLY A 366 5.68 -16.05 -8.69
CA GLY A 366 7.11 -16.22 -8.87
C GLY A 366 7.86 -16.48 -7.57
N VAL A 367 9.14 -16.83 -7.73
CA VAL A 367 10.11 -17.08 -6.66
C VAL A 367 11.20 -16.02 -6.76
N VAL A 368 11.54 -15.39 -5.63
CA VAL A 368 12.61 -14.40 -5.56
C VAL A 368 13.80 -14.98 -4.80
N VAL A 369 14.98 -14.91 -5.40
CA VAL A 369 16.22 -15.47 -4.86
C VAL A 369 17.37 -14.46 -4.88
N PRO A 370 18.41 -14.61 -4.05
CA PRO A 370 19.62 -13.82 -4.20
C PRO A 370 20.21 -13.91 -5.62
N PRO A 371 20.94 -12.89 -6.10
CA PRO A 371 21.45 -12.83 -7.47
C PRO A 371 22.67 -13.72 -7.71
N THR A 372 22.54 -15.02 -7.47
CA THR A 372 23.58 -16.01 -7.77
C THR A 372 23.05 -17.17 -8.61
N ALA A 373 23.92 -17.73 -9.45
CA ALA A 373 23.59 -18.93 -10.24
C ALA A 373 23.16 -20.10 -9.35
N LYS A 374 23.73 -20.23 -8.15
CA LYS A 374 23.40 -21.30 -7.20
C LYS A 374 21.98 -21.16 -6.67
N ASP A 375 21.60 -19.97 -6.20
CA ASP A 375 20.27 -19.76 -5.63
C ASP A 375 19.17 -19.88 -6.70
N LEU A 376 19.46 -19.42 -7.93
CA LEU A 376 18.59 -19.67 -9.09
C LEU A 376 18.43 -21.16 -9.38
N ALA A 377 19.53 -21.93 -9.37
CA ALA A 377 19.48 -23.37 -9.60
C ALA A 377 18.66 -24.10 -8.53
N GLU A 378 18.81 -23.73 -7.26
CA GLU A 378 18.04 -24.32 -6.15
C GLU A 378 16.54 -24.03 -6.31
N ALA A 379 16.15 -22.81 -6.67
CA ALA A 379 14.75 -22.49 -6.94
C ALA A 379 14.19 -23.24 -8.16
N LEU A 380 14.99 -23.36 -9.24
CA LEU A 380 14.58 -24.11 -10.43
C LEU A 380 14.47 -25.61 -10.15
N ASP A 381 15.37 -26.19 -9.35
CA ASP A 381 15.31 -27.61 -8.95
C ASP A 381 14.03 -27.91 -8.15
N VAL A 382 13.56 -26.96 -7.33
CA VAL A 382 12.29 -27.07 -6.59
C VAL A 382 11.09 -27.10 -7.54
N VAL A 383 11.07 -26.20 -8.52
CA VAL A 383 10.02 -26.19 -9.57
C VAL A 383 10.09 -27.49 -10.38
N ALA A 384 11.29 -27.96 -10.71
CA ALA A 384 11.50 -29.21 -11.43
C ALA A 384 11.06 -30.46 -10.64
N ALA A 385 11.13 -30.42 -9.30
CA ALA A 385 10.80 -31.53 -8.42
C ALA A 385 9.32 -31.66 -8.07
N THR A 386 8.47 -30.71 -8.47
CA THR A 386 7.07 -30.64 -8.05
C THR A 386 6.13 -30.72 -9.26
N ASP A 387 5.30 -31.76 -9.33
CA ASP A 387 4.27 -31.88 -10.38
C ASP A 387 3.27 -30.72 -10.28
N GLY A 388 2.92 -30.12 -11.42
CA GLY A 388 1.96 -29.00 -11.46
C GLY A 388 2.49 -27.66 -10.91
N ALA A 389 3.74 -27.56 -10.43
CA ALA A 389 4.26 -26.29 -9.91
C ALA A 389 4.32 -25.18 -10.97
N ALA A 390 4.82 -25.49 -12.17
CA ALA A 390 4.85 -24.54 -13.29
C ALA A 390 3.43 -24.09 -13.70
N GLN A 391 2.47 -25.01 -13.69
CA GLN A 391 1.07 -24.71 -13.96
C GLN A 391 0.50 -23.76 -12.91
N SER A 392 0.69 -24.07 -11.63
CA SER A 392 0.19 -23.27 -10.50
C SER A 392 0.80 -21.86 -10.48
N LEU A 393 2.11 -21.75 -10.72
CA LEU A 393 2.79 -20.47 -10.90
C LEU A 393 2.20 -19.69 -12.10
N GLY A 394 1.94 -20.37 -13.21
CA GLY A 394 1.37 -19.79 -14.43
C GLY A 394 -0.08 -19.30 -14.26
N GLU A 395 -0.91 -20.02 -13.50
CA GLU A 395 -2.28 -19.61 -13.17
C GLU A 395 -2.28 -18.33 -12.34
N SER A 396 -1.44 -18.27 -11.30
CA SER A 396 -1.28 -17.06 -10.49
C SER A 396 -0.74 -15.89 -11.30
N ALA A 397 0.25 -16.17 -12.16
CA ALA A 397 0.86 -15.19 -13.04
C ALA A 397 -0.17 -14.50 -13.95
N ARG A 398 -1.02 -15.29 -14.61
CA ARG A 398 -2.08 -14.76 -15.48
C ARG A 398 -3.10 -13.94 -14.69
N HIS A 399 -3.50 -14.43 -13.51
CA HIS A 399 -4.43 -13.70 -12.64
C HIS A 399 -3.85 -12.37 -12.15
N GLY A 400 -2.56 -12.34 -11.81
CA GLY A 400 -1.84 -11.12 -11.42
C GLY A 400 -1.75 -10.10 -12.55
N ALA A 401 -1.29 -10.53 -13.73
CA ALA A 401 -1.14 -9.67 -14.90
C ALA A 401 -2.47 -9.05 -15.37
N ALA A 402 -3.58 -9.81 -15.29
CA ALA A 402 -4.91 -9.35 -15.71
C ALA A 402 -5.46 -8.16 -14.89
N LYS A 403 -4.86 -7.83 -13.73
CA LYS A 403 -5.25 -6.66 -12.92
C LYS A 403 -4.77 -5.33 -13.50
N LEU A 404 -3.76 -5.35 -14.37
CA LEU A 404 -3.22 -4.16 -15.00
C LEU A 404 -4.04 -3.83 -16.25
N SER A 405 -4.62 -2.64 -16.30
CA SER A 405 -5.44 -2.19 -17.44
C SER A 405 -5.08 -0.78 -17.88
N TRP A 406 -5.24 -0.54 -19.18
CA TRP A 406 -4.98 0.75 -19.78
C TRP A 406 -5.98 1.81 -19.28
N GLU A 407 -7.22 1.44 -18.98
CA GLU A 407 -8.22 2.33 -18.40
C GLU A 407 -7.77 2.89 -17.04
N THR A 408 -7.25 2.02 -16.16
CA THR A 408 -6.75 2.43 -14.84
C THR A 408 -5.50 3.28 -14.97
N ALA A 409 -4.55 2.87 -15.83
CA ALA A 409 -3.31 3.61 -16.06
C ALA A 409 -3.57 5.02 -16.65
N VAL A 410 -4.44 5.13 -17.66
CA VAL A 410 -4.81 6.42 -18.27
C VAL A 410 -5.53 7.32 -17.26
N ARG A 411 -6.48 6.78 -16.50
CA ARG A 411 -7.16 7.55 -15.45
C ARG A 411 -6.17 8.08 -14.41
N ALA A 412 -5.28 7.22 -13.92
CA ALA A 412 -4.25 7.60 -12.98
C ALA A 412 -3.27 8.64 -13.54
N LEU A 413 -2.96 8.59 -14.84
CA LEU A 413 -2.01 9.50 -15.48
C LEU A 413 -2.61 10.88 -15.83
N LEU A 414 -3.83 10.90 -16.38
CA LEU A 414 -4.49 12.12 -16.87
C LEU A 414 -5.33 12.81 -15.79
N ASP A 415 -5.94 12.03 -14.91
CA ASP A 415 -6.70 12.51 -13.75
C ASP A 415 -6.06 11.99 -12.46
N PRO A 416 -4.75 12.28 -12.23
CA PRO A 416 -4.08 11.78 -11.03
C PRO A 416 -4.84 12.28 -9.81
N PRO A 417 -5.02 11.44 -8.78
CA PRO A 417 -5.59 11.86 -7.51
C PRO A 417 -4.78 13.08 -7.04
N GLN A 418 -5.43 14.25 -7.05
CA GLN A 418 -4.79 15.55 -6.94
C GLN A 418 -3.73 15.52 -5.83
N PRO A 419 -2.43 15.79 -6.05
CA PRO A 419 -1.51 16.00 -4.93
C PRO A 419 -2.11 17.09 -4.02
N PRO A 420 -1.78 17.13 -2.70
CA PRO A 420 -2.35 18.16 -1.82
C PRO A 420 -1.93 19.54 -2.31
N GLY A 421 -2.77 20.12 -3.17
CA GLY A 421 -2.44 21.25 -4.02
C GLY A 421 -3.68 22.09 -4.17
N ARG A 422 -3.64 23.27 -3.58
CA ARG A 422 -4.61 24.35 -3.74
C ARG A 422 -6.08 23.94 -3.58
N ARG A 423 -6.34 23.39 -2.39
CA ARG A 423 -7.58 23.45 -1.60
C ARG A 423 -8.75 24.13 -2.31
N ASP A 424 -9.64 23.34 -2.92
CA ASP A 424 -10.99 23.81 -3.21
C ASP A 424 -11.62 24.26 -1.88
N ARG A 425 -11.93 25.55 -1.79
CA ARG A 425 -12.48 26.19 -0.59
C ARG A 425 -13.98 25.93 -0.44
N SER A 426 -14.60 25.26 -1.42
CA SER A 426 -16.03 24.94 -1.37
C SER A 426 -16.37 23.71 -0.53
N GLN A 427 -15.42 22.79 -0.33
CA GLN A 427 -15.61 21.57 0.47
C GLN A 427 -15.27 21.81 1.96
N PRO A 428 -16.09 21.30 2.90
CA PRO A 428 -15.80 21.44 4.33
C PRO A 428 -14.53 20.68 4.71
N LEU A 429 -13.68 21.31 5.51
CA LEU A 429 -12.47 20.69 6.07
C LEU A 429 -12.80 20.08 7.43
N VAL A 430 -12.64 18.76 7.55
CA VAL A 430 -12.75 18.01 8.81
C VAL A 430 -11.35 17.69 9.31
N VAL A 431 -11.02 18.13 10.52
CA VAL A 431 -9.73 17.83 11.16
C VAL A 431 -9.95 16.85 12.30
N ALA A 432 -9.45 15.62 12.14
CA ALA A 432 -9.52 14.59 13.16
C ALA A 432 -8.22 14.54 13.97
N LEU A 433 -8.32 14.55 15.30
CA LEU A 433 -7.19 14.37 16.21
C LEU A 433 -7.24 12.96 16.79
N SER A 434 -6.13 12.21 16.68
CA SER A 434 -6.03 10.83 17.15
C SER A 434 -4.75 10.58 17.95
N SER A 435 -4.84 9.84 19.06
CA SER A 435 -3.66 9.42 19.84
C SER A 435 -2.87 8.27 19.22
N TYR A 436 -3.30 7.74 18.07
CA TYR A 436 -2.63 6.70 17.29
C TYR A 436 -2.87 6.89 15.78
N PRO A 437 -2.03 6.30 14.91
CA PRO A 437 -2.24 6.36 13.47
C PRO A 437 -3.49 5.59 13.04
N VAL A 438 -4.30 6.15 12.14
CA VAL A 438 -5.44 5.44 11.55
C VAL A 438 -5.04 4.62 10.32
N TRP A 439 -3.82 4.83 9.81
CA TRP A 439 -3.20 4.02 8.77
C TRP A 439 -1.71 3.74 9.06
N PRO A 440 -1.23 2.50 8.86
CA PRO A 440 -2.00 1.29 8.53
C PRO A 440 -2.83 0.84 9.74
N HIS A 441 -4.11 0.57 9.54
CA HIS A 441 -4.99 0.06 10.59
C HIS A 441 -4.74 -1.43 10.82
N ARG A 442 -4.88 -1.89 12.07
CA ARG A 442 -4.66 -3.28 12.46
C ARG A 442 -5.84 -3.89 13.20
N GLN A 443 -6.45 -3.16 14.14
CA GLN A 443 -7.55 -3.68 14.95
C GLN A 443 -8.31 -2.58 15.69
N GLY A 444 -9.59 -2.83 15.98
CA GLY A 444 -10.40 -2.03 16.90
C GLY A 444 -10.54 -0.56 16.54
N GLY A 445 -10.12 0.34 17.44
CA GLY A 445 -10.27 1.78 17.27
C GLY A 445 -9.60 2.34 16.02
N GLU A 446 -8.52 1.70 15.53
CA GLU A 446 -7.86 2.06 14.28
C GLU A 446 -8.78 1.80 13.07
N LEU A 447 -9.42 0.63 13.02
CA LEU A 447 -10.38 0.26 11.97
C LEU A 447 -11.60 1.19 12.00
N ARG A 448 -12.16 1.43 13.19
CA ARG A 448 -13.30 2.34 13.35
C ARG A 448 -12.99 3.73 12.83
N ALA A 449 -11.90 4.34 13.32
CA ALA A 449 -11.53 5.69 12.92
C ALA A 449 -11.29 5.77 11.41
N PHE A 450 -10.59 4.79 10.84
CA PHE A 450 -10.36 4.69 9.40
C PHE A 450 -11.68 4.65 8.62
N HIS A 451 -12.61 3.75 8.95
CA HIS A 451 -13.84 3.58 8.19
C HIS A 451 -14.83 4.74 8.34
N LEU A 452 -15.00 5.28 9.55
CA LEU A 452 -15.89 6.42 9.77
C LEU A 452 -15.38 7.67 9.05
N LEU A 453 -14.08 7.98 9.18
CA LEU A 453 -13.48 9.13 8.51
C LEU A 453 -13.40 8.94 6.99
N SER A 454 -13.21 7.71 6.50
CA SER A 454 -13.29 7.42 5.06
C SER A 454 -14.70 7.68 4.53
N GLY A 455 -15.75 7.28 5.26
CA GLY A 455 -17.13 7.60 4.88
C GLY A 455 -17.41 9.10 4.80
N VAL A 456 -16.84 9.89 5.72
CA VAL A 456 -16.91 11.36 5.69
C VAL A 456 -16.20 11.93 4.45
N ALA A 457 -15.04 11.39 4.08
CA ALA A 457 -14.30 11.79 2.88
C ALA A 457 -15.04 11.43 1.58
N GLU A 458 -15.58 10.21 1.51
CA GLU A 458 -16.38 9.71 0.37
C GLU A 458 -17.65 10.55 0.14
N ALA A 459 -18.23 11.10 1.21
CA ALA A 459 -19.38 12.01 1.14
C ALA A 459 -19.01 13.44 0.69
N GLY A 460 -17.74 13.70 0.34
CA GLY A 460 -17.28 14.95 -0.27
C GLY A 460 -16.67 15.96 0.70
N ALA A 461 -16.42 15.58 1.97
CA ALA A 461 -15.62 16.38 2.88
C ALA A 461 -14.12 16.18 2.61
N ARG A 462 -13.31 17.15 2.99
CA ARG A 462 -11.86 17.00 3.03
C ARG A 462 -11.46 16.61 4.44
N VAL A 463 -10.88 15.44 4.62
CA VAL A 463 -10.50 14.93 5.93
C VAL A 463 -8.99 15.01 6.12
N LYS A 464 -8.56 15.64 7.21
CA LYS A 464 -7.17 15.68 7.65
C LYS A 464 -7.08 15.01 9.02
N VAL A 465 -6.34 13.91 9.11
CA VAL A 465 -6.07 13.23 10.37
C VAL A 465 -4.71 13.70 10.89
N LEU A 466 -4.67 14.17 12.14
CA LEU A 466 -3.44 14.47 12.87
C LEU A 466 -3.29 13.41 13.97
N SER A 467 -2.33 12.50 13.79
CA SER A 467 -2.13 11.38 14.70
C SER A 467 -0.78 11.45 15.41
N LEU A 468 -0.69 10.83 16.58
CA LEU A 468 0.57 10.59 17.28
C LEU A 468 1.08 9.18 17.04
N THR A 469 2.40 9.00 17.02
CA THR A 469 3.03 7.67 16.95
C THR A 469 4.27 7.59 17.83
N THR A 470 4.59 6.40 18.32
CA THR A 470 5.90 6.06 18.90
C THR A 470 6.84 5.41 17.89
N ASP A 471 6.33 5.08 16.71
CA ASP A 471 7.04 4.38 15.64
C ASP A 471 7.57 5.39 14.60
N PRO A 472 8.91 5.55 14.47
CA PRO A 472 9.49 6.50 13.53
C PRO A 472 9.18 6.17 12.07
N ASP A 473 8.96 4.90 11.72
CA ASP A 473 8.66 4.49 10.33
C ASP A 473 7.25 4.90 9.90
N LEU A 474 6.37 5.16 10.88
CA LEU A 474 5.03 5.68 10.67
C LEU A 474 4.96 7.21 10.68
N ALA A 475 6.05 7.93 10.97
CA ALA A 475 6.04 9.39 10.96
C ALA A 475 5.93 9.95 9.53
N GLY A 476 5.28 11.11 9.38
CA GLY A 476 5.17 11.82 8.11
C GLY A 476 3.74 11.95 7.59
N THR A 477 3.60 12.64 6.46
CA THR A 477 2.30 12.88 5.81
C THR A 477 2.08 11.87 4.68
N ARG A 478 0.89 11.28 4.64
CA ARG A 478 0.48 10.32 3.62
C ARG A 478 -0.98 10.55 3.22
N ARG A 479 -1.31 10.20 1.98
CA ARG A 479 -2.69 10.05 1.57
C ARG A 479 -3.17 8.67 1.99
N VAL A 480 -4.28 8.59 2.73
CA VAL A 480 -4.83 7.32 3.20
C VAL A 480 -5.84 6.77 2.17
N THR A 481 -6.78 7.61 1.74
CA THR A 481 -7.77 7.32 0.69
C THR A 481 -8.11 8.62 -0.05
N PRO A 482 -8.73 8.64 -1.25
CA PRO A 482 -9.15 9.89 -1.87
C PRO A 482 -10.00 10.75 -0.92
N GLY A 483 -9.60 12.01 -0.72
CA GLY A 483 -10.28 12.94 0.19
C GLY A 483 -9.82 12.88 1.66
N MET A 484 -8.96 11.92 2.04
CA MET A 484 -8.42 11.79 3.40
C MET A 484 -6.88 11.70 3.40
N ASP A 485 -6.23 12.69 4.04
CA ASP A 485 -4.80 12.70 4.30
C ASP A 485 -4.53 12.54 5.80
N GLU A 486 -3.46 11.84 6.17
CA GLU A 486 -3.00 11.70 7.55
C GLU A 486 -1.59 12.26 7.71
N GLU A 487 -1.36 13.08 8.73
CA GLU A 487 -0.04 13.49 9.20
C GLU A 487 0.20 12.90 10.57
N THR A 488 1.09 11.91 10.58
CA THR A 488 1.45 11.17 11.77
C THR A 488 2.71 11.78 12.38
N VAL A 489 2.61 12.26 13.61
CA VAL A 489 3.66 12.96 14.33
C VAL A 489 4.31 12.02 15.32
N LEU A 490 5.64 11.85 15.19
CA LEU A 490 6.44 11.11 16.15
C LEU A 490 6.45 11.84 17.50
N ILE A 491 6.09 11.13 18.57
CA ILE A 491 6.16 11.63 19.95
C ILE A 491 7.60 12.04 20.26
N SER A 492 7.78 13.25 20.79
CA SER A 492 9.12 13.78 21.03
C SER A 492 9.87 12.98 22.12
N PRO A 493 11.21 12.99 22.12
CA PRO A 493 12.00 12.43 23.21
C PRO A 493 11.63 13.00 24.59
N ARG A 494 11.20 14.27 24.64
CA ARG A 494 10.78 14.94 25.89
C ARG A 494 9.49 14.33 26.43
N GLN A 495 8.48 14.14 25.58
CA GLN A 495 7.23 13.49 25.97
C GLN A 495 7.47 12.01 26.33
N SER A 496 8.24 11.29 25.51
CA SER A 496 8.59 9.88 25.77
C SER A 496 9.27 9.69 27.13
N ALA A 497 10.25 10.54 27.47
CA ALA A 497 10.91 10.51 28.77
C ALA A 497 9.97 10.83 29.94
N ALA A 498 9.03 11.77 29.77
CA ALA A 498 8.05 12.11 30.78
C ALA A 498 7.03 10.97 30.99
N GLU A 499 6.54 10.38 29.92
CA GLU A 499 5.65 9.21 29.97
C GLU A 499 6.34 8.02 30.64
N HIS A 500 7.60 7.75 30.33
CA HIS A 500 8.37 6.68 30.99
C HIS A 500 8.42 6.87 32.51
N ARG A 501 8.68 8.09 32.98
CA ARG A 501 8.64 8.41 34.43
C ARG A 501 7.26 8.20 35.04
N MET A 502 6.18 8.56 34.32
CA MET A 502 4.81 8.31 34.78
C MET A 502 4.55 6.81 34.95
N ARG A 503 4.96 5.98 33.97
CA ARG A 503 4.78 4.52 34.02
C ARG A 503 5.47 3.89 35.24
N LEU A 504 6.73 4.27 35.51
CA LEU A 504 7.53 3.71 36.62
C LEU A 504 6.84 3.82 38.00
N VAL A 505 5.99 4.82 38.21
CA VAL A 505 5.35 5.09 39.52
C VAL A 505 3.84 4.81 39.54
N SER A 506 3.27 4.34 38.43
CA SER A 506 1.81 4.21 38.29
C SER A 506 1.35 2.82 37.84
N THR A 507 1.88 2.28 36.75
CA THR A 507 1.28 1.11 36.09
C THR A 507 2.25 0.43 35.13
N THR A 508 2.02 -0.86 34.91
CA THR A 508 2.66 -1.64 33.84
C THR A 508 1.89 -1.58 32.52
N HIS A 509 0.68 -1.00 32.53
CA HIS A 509 -0.16 -0.83 31.34
C HIS A 509 0.39 0.27 30.43
N ALA A 510 0.02 0.23 29.14
CA ALA A 510 0.25 1.34 28.24
C ALA A 510 -0.60 2.55 28.64
N ILE A 511 0.02 3.74 28.64
CA ILE A 511 -0.62 5.00 29.02
C ILE A 511 -0.37 6.11 28.00
N THR A 512 0.06 5.77 26.78
CA THR A 512 0.45 6.75 25.76
C THR A 512 -0.73 7.68 25.40
N ASP A 513 -1.94 7.14 25.43
CA ASP A 513 -3.20 7.86 25.31
C ASP A 513 -3.39 8.90 26.44
N VAL A 514 -3.39 8.46 27.70
CA VAL A 514 -3.51 9.35 28.87
C VAL A 514 -2.34 10.35 28.91
N ALA A 515 -1.13 9.93 28.55
CA ALA A 515 0.03 10.80 28.47
C ALA A 515 -0.13 11.89 27.40
N ALA A 516 -0.73 11.58 26.24
CA ALA A 516 -1.02 12.58 25.21
C ALA A 516 -1.92 13.71 25.76
N SER A 517 -2.92 13.39 26.58
CA SER A 517 -3.80 14.40 27.19
C SER A 517 -3.08 15.40 28.09
N LEU A 518 -1.97 14.97 28.70
CA LEU A 518 -1.20 15.75 29.66
C LEU A 518 0.04 16.40 29.03
N LEU A 519 0.55 15.83 27.93
CA LEU A 519 1.89 16.12 27.42
C LEU A 519 1.92 16.43 25.92
N TRP A 520 0.78 16.60 25.24
CA TRP A 520 0.76 16.92 23.80
C TRP A 520 1.63 18.14 23.45
N SER A 521 1.70 19.15 24.32
CA SER A 521 2.52 20.36 24.13
C SER A 521 4.03 20.09 24.25
N ALA A 522 4.41 18.96 24.84
CA ALA A 522 5.80 18.49 24.85
C ALA A 522 6.21 17.86 23.52
N THR A 523 5.31 17.73 22.54
CA THR A 523 5.58 17.36 21.14
C THR A 523 5.27 18.56 20.23
N PRO A 524 6.23 19.49 20.02
CA PRO A 524 6.00 20.74 19.28
C PRO A 524 5.47 20.53 17.86
N ALA A 525 5.96 19.53 17.14
CA ALA A 525 5.49 19.21 15.80
C ALA A 525 3.97 18.91 15.75
N PHE A 526 3.42 18.30 16.80
CA PHE A 526 1.98 18.04 16.89
C PHE A 526 1.21 19.33 17.18
N ALA A 527 1.69 20.14 18.12
CA ALA A 527 1.10 21.44 18.44
C ALA A 527 1.10 22.39 17.24
N GLU A 528 2.21 22.43 16.48
CA GLU A 528 2.33 23.21 15.24
C GLU A 528 1.38 22.72 14.16
N ALA A 529 1.27 21.40 13.96
CA ALA A 529 0.33 20.83 12.98
C ALA A 529 -1.12 21.13 13.34
N ALA A 530 -1.50 20.93 14.60
CA ALA A 530 -2.85 21.21 15.11
C ALA A 530 -3.17 22.72 15.03
N GLY A 531 -2.25 23.59 15.45
CA GLY A 531 -2.41 25.04 15.37
C GLY A 531 -2.44 25.59 13.94
N ARG A 532 -1.90 24.85 12.96
CA ARG A 532 -1.99 25.18 11.54
C ARG A 532 -3.33 24.79 10.93
N ASP A 533 -3.85 23.60 11.25
CA ASP A 533 -4.98 23.01 10.55
C ASP A 533 -6.35 23.31 11.21
N LEU A 534 -6.44 23.30 12.55
CA LEU A 534 -7.70 23.55 13.28
C LEU A 534 -8.35 24.92 12.99
N PRO A 535 -7.62 26.04 12.86
CA PRO A 535 -8.23 27.34 12.55
C PRO A 535 -8.96 27.39 11.19
N ASN A 536 -8.65 26.47 10.30
CA ASN A 536 -9.25 26.39 8.97
C ASN A 536 -10.32 25.29 8.86
N ALA A 537 -10.58 24.58 9.95
CA ALA A 537 -11.53 23.48 9.98
C ALA A 537 -12.98 24.00 9.99
N SER A 538 -13.86 23.29 9.30
CA SER A 538 -15.31 23.43 9.42
C SER A 538 -15.88 22.56 10.53
N LEU A 539 -15.15 21.52 10.93
CA LEU A 539 -15.49 20.55 11.96
C LEU A 539 -14.21 19.92 12.50
N ALA A 540 -14.15 19.67 13.81
CA ALA A 540 -13.13 18.81 14.38
C ALA A 540 -13.72 17.46 14.84
N VAL A 541 -12.92 16.41 14.80
CA VAL A 541 -13.28 15.08 15.33
C VAL A 541 -12.23 14.66 16.35
N LEU A 542 -12.65 14.36 17.57
CA LEU A 542 -11.83 13.71 18.58
C LEU A 542 -12.00 12.19 18.43
N VAL A 543 -10.95 11.52 17.93
CA VAL A 543 -10.87 10.06 17.92
C VAL A 543 -10.35 9.65 19.29
N GLN A 544 -11.26 9.27 20.19
CA GLN A 544 -11.04 9.19 21.65
C GLN A 544 -10.82 10.56 22.31
N PRO A 545 -10.98 10.69 23.66
CA PRO A 545 -10.98 12.00 24.30
C PRO A 545 -9.57 12.58 24.48
N TYR A 546 -8.52 11.79 24.28
CA TYR A 546 -7.16 12.08 24.78
C TYR A 546 -6.48 13.33 24.20
N LEU A 547 -6.99 13.89 23.11
CA LEU A 547 -6.50 15.14 22.53
C LEU A 547 -7.49 16.31 22.71
N ALA A 548 -8.51 16.15 23.56
CA ALA A 548 -9.49 17.20 23.87
C ALA A 548 -8.84 18.43 24.50
N THR A 549 -7.82 18.27 25.34
CA THR A 549 -7.08 19.39 25.94
C THR A 549 -6.26 20.16 24.89
N ALA A 550 -5.72 19.47 23.87
CA ALA A 550 -5.05 20.11 22.74
C ALA A 550 -6.05 20.87 21.87
N LEU A 551 -7.20 20.25 21.58
CA LEU A 551 -8.27 20.88 20.82
C LEU A 551 -8.79 22.13 21.53
N SER A 552 -9.09 22.04 22.83
CA SER A 552 -9.53 23.18 23.65
C SER A 552 -8.55 24.34 23.64
N ALA A 553 -7.24 24.06 23.55
CA ALA A 553 -6.20 25.08 23.58
C ALA A 553 -5.93 25.72 22.21
N LEU A 554 -6.14 24.98 21.11
CA LEU A 554 -5.69 25.37 19.77
C LEU A 554 -6.82 25.66 18.77
N ALA A 555 -8.03 25.16 19.01
CA ALA A 555 -9.16 25.38 18.12
C ALA A 555 -9.78 26.77 18.31
N PRO A 556 -10.33 27.37 17.24
CA PRO A 556 -11.11 28.60 17.37
C PRO A 556 -12.39 28.34 18.17
N GLU A 557 -12.83 29.37 18.90
CA GLU A 557 -14.08 29.33 19.67
C GLU A 557 -15.27 29.09 18.73
N GLY A 558 -16.17 28.17 19.12
CA GLY A 558 -17.36 27.84 18.33
C GLY A 558 -17.14 26.85 17.17
N LEU A 559 -15.92 26.30 16.99
CA LEU A 559 -15.71 25.17 16.07
C LEU A 559 -16.56 23.97 16.52
N PRO A 560 -17.47 23.42 15.69
CA PRO A 560 -18.21 22.22 16.07
C PRO A 560 -17.26 21.03 16.21
N VAL A 561 -17.57 20.17 17.18
CA VAL A 561 -16.73 19.02 17.52
C VAL A 561 -17.57 17.75 17.56
N ILE A 562 -17.11 16.70 16.89
CA ILE A 562 -17.58 15.34 17.14
C ILE A 562 -16.62 14.67 18.12
N TYR A 563 -17.15 14.10 19.19
CA TYR A 563 -16.40 13.16 20.02
C TYR A 563 -16.77 11.73 19.65
N ASP A 564 -15.87 11.03 18.96
CA ASP A 564 -16.01 9.58 18.68
C ASP A 564 -15.54 8.79 19.91
N ALA A 565 -16.49 8.46 20.79
CA ALA A 565 -16.27 7.76 22.04
C ALA A 565 -16.23 6.25 21.79
N HIS A 566 -15.03 5.66 21.88
CA HIS A 566 -14.82 4.23 21.65
C HIS A 566 -15.26 3.38 22.85
N ASN A 567 -15.24 3.98 24.03
CA ASN A 567 -15.73 3.46 25.30
C ASN A 567 -16.14 4.65 26.17
N HIS A 568 -16.79 4.39 27.31
CA HIS A 568 -16.75 5.30 28.45
C HIS A 568 -15.37 5.21 29.16
N GLU A 569 -14.44 6.08 28.78
CA GLU A 569 -13.03 6.02 29.16
C GLU A 569 -12.81 6.21 30.67
N SER A 570 -13.64 7.02 31.34
CA SER A 570 -13.60 7.18 32.80
C SER A 570 -13.80 5.84 33.52
N THR A 571 -14.79 5.05 33.08
CA THR A 571 -15.08 3.73 33.67
C THR A 571 -13.97 2.74 33.35
N LEU A 572 -13.55 2.69 32.07
CA LEU A 572 -12.51 1.79 31.59
C LEU A 572 -11.17 2.03 32.29
N LYS A 573 -10.68 3.28 32.31
CA LYS A 573 -9.39 3.63 32.93
C LYS A 573 -9.45 3.55 34.45
N GLY A 574 -10.60 3.81 35.07
CA GLY A 574 -10.82 3.59 36.50
C GLY A 574 -10.56 2.14 36.90
N ALA A 575 -11.13 1.18 36.16
CA ALA A 575 -10.91 -0.24 36.37
C ALA A 575 -9.47 -0.66 36.06
N LEU A 576 -8.89 -0.19 34.95
CA LEU A 576 -7.56 -0.61 34.48
C LEU A 576 -6.41 -0.06 35.36
N LEU A 577 -6.51 1.20 35.80
CA LEU A 577 -5.40 1.91 36.46
C LEU A 577 -5.59 2.08 37.97
N GLY A 578 -6.77 1.77 38.52
CA GLY A 578 -7.14 2.08 39.92
C GLY A 578 -6.31 1.41 41.02
N ALA A 579 -5.47 0.42 40.69
CA ALA A 579 -4.76 -0.40 41.67
C ALA A 579 -3.74 0.38 42.52
N THR A 580 -3.02 1.35 41.94
CA THR A 580 -1.96 2.10 42.63
C THR A 580 -2.34 3.57 42.87
N ARG A 581 -1.61 4.28 43.74
CA ARG A 581 -1.82 5.73 43.93
C ARG A 581 -1.56 6.52 42.63
N GLY A 582 -0.48 6.18 41.90
CA GLY A 582 -0.15 6.81 40.62
C GLY A 582 -1.15 6.47 39.53
N GLY A 583 -1.63 5.22 39.50
CA GLY A 583 -2.66 4.79 38.56
C GLY A 583 -4.02 5.44 38.82
N ARG A 584 -4.43 5.63 40.08
CA ARG A 584 -5.62 6.43 40.43
C ARG A 584 -5.51 7.89 39.99
N TRP A 585 -4.31 8.47 40.02
CA TRP A 585 -4.08 9.82 39.50
C TRP A 585 -4.24 9.85 37.97
N LEU A 586 -3.67 8.88 37.24
CA LEU A 586 -3.86 8.75 35.79
C LEU A 586 -5.33 8.51 35.40
N ALA A 587 -6.05 7.68 36.14
CA ALA A 587 -7.48 7.44 35.92
C ALA A 587 -8.30 8.74 36.06
N ARG A 588 -7.98 9.57 37.07
CA ARG A 588 -8.62 10.89 37.22
C ARG A 588 -8.27 11.85 36.09
N ALA A 589 -7.02 11.82 35.61
CA ALA A 589 -6.61 12.62 34.45
C ALA A 589 -7.37 12.21 33.17
N ALA A 590 -7.56 10.91 32.95
CA ALA A 590 -8.38 10.40 31.86
C ALA A 590 -9.85 10.87 31.98
N ALA A 591 -10.43 10.77 33.19
CA ALA A 591 -11.79 11.22 33.44
C ALA A 591 -11.99 12.74 33.28
N GLU A 592 -11.00 13.54 33.68
CA GLU A 592 -10.99 14.98 33.42
C GLU A 592 -10.96 15.27 31.92
N THR A 593 -10.11 14.56 31.19
CA THR A 593 -9.97 14.72 29.74
C THR A 593 -11.26 14.33 29.00
N GLU A 594 -11.93 13.26 29.41
CA GLU A 594 -13.24 12.88 28.88
C GLU A 594 -14.30 13.95 29.16
N ARG A 595 -14.31 14.54 30.36
CA ARG A 595 -15.20 15.68 30.66
C ARG A 595 -14.94 16.89 29.76
N VAL A 596 -13.68 17.19 29.45
CA VAL A 596 -13.33 18.23 28.47
C VAL A 596 -13.84 17.86 27.07
N ALA A 597 -13.67 16.61 26.64
CA ALA A 597 -14.19 16.15 25.34
C ALA A 597 -15.72 16.29 25.26
N VAL A 598 -16.44 15.86 26.29
CA VAL A 598 -17.90 15.97 26.41
C VAL A 598 -18.37 17.43 26.40
N ALA A 599 -17.65 18.33 27.08
CA ALA A 599 -17.97 19.75 27.09
C ALA A 599 -17.75 20.43 25.73
N LEU A 600 -16.76 19.98 24.95
CA LEU A 600 -16.47 20.51 23.61
C LEU A 600 -17.41 19.94 22.54
N ALA A 601 -17.88 18.70 22.72
CA ALA A 601 -18.62 17.97 21.71
C ALA A 601 -19.96 18.64 21.35
N SER A 602 -20.16 18.95 20.07
CA SER A 602 -21.48 19.21 19.52
C SER A 602 -22.30 17.91 19.40
N GLU A 603 -21.61 16.80 19.11
CA GLU A 603 -22.20 15.45 19.02
C GLU A 603 -21.23 14.41 19.58
N ILE A 604 -21.75 13.40 20.28
CA ILE A 604 -21.00 12.26 20.82
C ILE A 604 -21.42 11.00 20.07
N LEU A 605 -20.48 10.39 19.35
CA LEU A 605 -20.70 9.08 18.72
C LEU A 605 -20.35 8.00 19.74
N THR A 606 -21.29 7.11 20.02
CA THR A 606 -21.09 5.99 20.95
C THR A 606 -21.09 4.66 20.20
N THR A 607 -20.41 3.65 20.74
CA THR A 607 -20.34 2.32 20.09
C THR A 607 -21.44 1.36 20.54
N THR A 608 -22.05 1.61 21.70
CA THR A 608 -23.07 0.76 22.32
C THR A 608 -24.13 1.61 23.00
N SER A 609 -25.33 1.05 23.20
CA SER A 609 -26.41 1.74 23.93
C SER A 609 -26.05 1.89 25.41
N GLU A 610 -25.32 0.94 25.97
CA GLU A 610 -24.83 0.98 27.34
C GLU A 610 -23.83 2.13 27.56
N ASP A 611 -22.93 2.39 26.61
CA ASP A 611 -22.05 3.56 26.66
C ASP A 611 -22.88 4.86 26.57
N ALA A 612 -23.90 4.91 25.71
CA ALA A 612 -24.77 6.06 25.59
C ALA A 612 -25.52 6.38 26.90
N GLU A 613 -26.05 5.36 27.58
CA GLU A 613 -26.69 5.51 28.89
C GLU A 613 -25.73 6.06 29.96
N LEU A 614 -24.46 5.61 29.95
CA LEU A 614 -23.44 6.15 30.85
C LEU A 614 -23.18 7.63 30.60
N PHE A 615 -23.10 8.07 29.34
CA PHE A 615 -22.93 9.48 29.01
C PHE A 615 -24.15 10.32 29.41
N VAL A 616 -25.38 9.83 29.23
CA VAL A 616 -26.60 10.52 29.68
C VAL A 616 -26.63 10.69 31.21
N SER A 617 -25.95 9.81 31.95
CA SER A 617 -25.82 9.95 33.41
C SER A 617 -24.85 11.05 33.85
N LEU A 618 -24.09 11.64 32.92
CA LEU A 618 -23.19 12.77 33.20
C LEU A 618 -23.96 14.09 33.13
N ASP A 619 -23.70 14.98 34.09
CA ASP A 619 -24.31 16.32 34.12
C ASP A 619 -24.04 17.10 32.82
N GLY A 620 -25.12 17.58 32.18
CA GLY A 620 -25.04 18.45 31.01
C GLY A 620 -24.96 17.75 29.65
N VAL A 621 -25.18 16.43 29.60
CA VAL A 621 -25.30 15.68 28.33
C VAL A 621 -26.77 15.41 28.03
N GLU A 622 -27.29 16.10 27.02
CA GLU A 622 -28.66 15.89 26.55
C GLU A 622 -28.72 14.67 25.61
N PRO A 623 -29.76 13.80 25.68
CA PRO A 623 -29.87 12.60 24.86
C PRO A 623 -29.83 12.82 23.35
N ASP A 624 -30.19 14.02 22.87
CA ASP A 624 -30.18 14.40 21.45
C ASP A 624 -28.78 14.69 20.90
N ARG A 625 -27.76 14.82 21.77
CA ARG A 625 -26.34 14.96 21.40
C ARG A 625 -25.62 13.62 21.27
N LEU A 626 -26.33 12.49 21.41
CA LEU A 626 -25.76 11.16 21.28
C LEU A 626 -26.27 10.46 20.02
N THR A 627 -25.33 10.03 19.20
CA THR A 627 -25.61 9.18 18.06
C THR A 627 -24.92 7.83 18.26
N LEU A 628 -25.71 6.75 18.31
CA LEU A 628 -25.17 5.39 18.33
C LEU A 628 -24.64 5.04 16.94
N ILE A 629 -23.33 4.84 16.82
CA ILE A 629 -22.68 4.26 15.62
C ILE A 629 -21.85 3.07 16.09
N GLU A 630 -22.36 1.88 15.83
CA GLU A 630 -21.79 0.60 16.24
C GLU A 630 -20.40 0.38 15.64
N ASN A 631 -19.67 -0.63 16.15
CA ASN A 631 -18.50 -1.14 15.44
C ASN A 631 -18.92 -2.12 14.35
N GLY A 632 -18.22 -2.06 13.22
CA GLY A 632 -18.55 -2.80 12.02
C GLY A 632 -17.54 -3.87 11.60
N ALA A 633 -17.85 -4.51 10.50
CA ALA A 633 -16.95 -5.34 9.71
C ALA A 633 -17.15 -5.02 8.22
N THR A 634 -16.21 -5.45 7.39
CA THR A 634 -16.38 -5.42 5.94
C THR A 634 -17.30 -6.58 5.57
N VAL A 635 -18.59 -6.34 5.40
CA VAL A 635 -19.56 -7.43 5.15
C VAL A 635 -19.60 -7.79 3.67
N ALA A 636 -19.47 -6.77 2.81
CA ALA A 636 -19.29 -6.91 1.38
C ALA A 636 -17.92 -7.53 1.06
N GLY A 637 -17.89 -8.80 0.66
CA GLY A 637 -16.67 -9.53 0.32
C GLY A 637 -16.28 -10.61 1.31
N THR A 638 -16.86 -10.64 2.52
CA THR A 638 -16.72 -11.81 3.41
C THR A 638 -17.47 -13.00 2.83
N PRO A 639 -16.81 -14.15 2.61
CA PRO A 639 -17.48 -15.37 2.17
C PRO A 639 -18.56 -15.81 3.15
N PHE A 640 -19.74 -16.14 2.64
CA PHE A 640 -20.83 -16.71 3.40
C PHE A 640 -21.10 -18.14 2.91
N ALA A 641 -20.50 -19.11 3.58
CA ALA A 641 -20.60 -20.53 3.23
C ALA A 641 -21.67 -21.24 4.07
N GLU A 642 -22.46 -22.12 3.46
CA GLU A 642 -23.47 -22.92 4.16
C GLU A 642 -23.50 -24.37 3.66
N GLY A 643 -24.00 -25.29 4.51
CA GLY A 643 -24.21 -26.69 4.15
C GLY A 643 -22.95 -27.34 3.55
N ALA A 644 -23.08 -27.85 2.33
CA ALA A 644 -22.01 -28.59 1.64
C ALA A 644 -20.75 -27.74 1.35
N GLU A 645 -20.90 -26.43 1.18
CA GLU A 645 -19.76 -25.53 0.95
C GLU A 645 -18.93 -25.37 2.22
N ARG A 646 -19.58 -25.11 3.35
CA ARG A 646 -18.94 -25.02 4.68
C ARG A 646 -18.24 -26.33 5.03
N GLU A 647 -18.91 -27.46 4.75
CA GLU A 647 -18.34 -28.80 4.90
C GLU A 647 -17.05 -28.99 4.08
N ALA A 648 -17.06 -28.62 2.79
CA ALA A 648 -15.89 -28.74 1.93
C ALA A 648 -14.73 -27.86 2.41
N ASN A 649 -15.02 -26.62 2.82
CA ASN A 649 -14.04 -25.71 3.41
C ASN A 649 -13.46 -26.27 4.71
N ARG A 650 -14.30 -26.85 5.57
CA ARG A 650 -13.89 -27.50 6.81
C ARG A 650 -12.90 -28.63 6.55
N ILE A 651 -13.24 -29.56 5.65
CA ILE A 651 -12.39 -30.72 5.32
C ILE A 651 -11.01 -30.23 4.84
N ARG A 652 -10.98 -29.21 3.98
CA ARG A 652 -9.73 -28.60 3.50
C ARG A 652 -8.90 -28.03 4.65
N LEU A 653 -9.51 -27.28 5.56
CA LEU A 653 -8.83 -26.69 6.71
C LEU A 653 -8.30 -27.74 7.68
N LEU A 654 -9.08 -28.78 7.98
CA LEU A 654 -8.64 -29.84 8.88
C LEU A 654 -7.46 -30.63 8.30
N ALA A 655 -7.46 -30.88 6.98
CA ALA A 655 -6.33 -31.47 6.29
C ALA A 655 -5.08 -30.56 6.38
N LYS A 656 -5.24 -29.25 6.14
CA LYS A 656 -4.19 -28.23 6.25
C LYS A 656 -3.58 -28.17 7.66
N LEU A 657 -4.38 -28.34 8.71
CA LEU A 657 -3.93 -28.33 10.11
C LEU A 657 -3.43 -29.69 10.60
N GLY A 658 -3.59 -30.76 9.82
CA GLY A 658 -3.28 -32.13 10.26
C GLY A 658 -4.19 -32.65 11.38
N LEU A 659 -5.44 -32.16 11.46
CA LEU A 659 -6.39 -32.49 12.54
C LEU A 659 -7.40 -33.60 12.18
N GLY A 660 -7.31 -34.18 10.97
CA GLY A 660 -8.18 -35.26 10.49
C GLY A 660 -9.51 -34.76 9.90
N ASP A 661 -9.98 -35.40 8.83
CA ASP A 661 -11.04 -34.92 7.93
C ASP A 661 -12.49 -35.08 8.44
N ARG A 662 -12.71 -35.79 9.56
CA ARG A 662 -14.05 -36.11 10.08
C ARG A 662 -14.49 -35.29 11.30
N LYS A 663 -13.65 -34.39 11.81
CA LYS A 663 -13.98 -33.58 13.00
C LYS A 663 -14.84 -32.38 12.61
N ARG A 664 -15.63 -31.88 13.56
CA ARG A 664 -16.17 -30.52 13.47
C ARG A 664 -15.06 -29.50 13.73
N LEU A 665 -15.20 -28.26 13.27
CA LEU A 665 -14.23 -27.19 13.49
C LEU A 665 -14.86 -26.05 14.29
N ALA A 666 -14.31 -25.78 15.48
CA ALA A 666 -14.58 -24.57 16.24
C ALA A 666 -13.45 -23.55 16.06
N VAL A 667 -13.81 -22.27 16.01
CA VAL A 667 -12.84 -21.17 15.91
C VAL A 667 -13.00 -20.18 17.06
N PHE A 668 -11.88 -19.64 17.54
CA PHE A 668 -11.85 -18.52 18.46
C PHE A 668 -10.82 -17.50 18.02
N VAL A 669 -11.26 -16.26 17.82
CA VAL A 669 -10.40 -15.15 17.41
C VAL A 669 -10.09 -14.31 18.64
N GLY A 670 -8.86 -13.80 18.80
CA GLY A 670 -8.54 -12.98 19.96
C GLY A 670 -7.18 -12.27 19.91
N SER A 671 -7.14 -11.04 20.41
CA SER A 671 -5.90 -10.32 20.67
C SER A 671 -5.26 -10.79 21.98
N GLY A 672 -3.98 -10.48 22.22
CA GLY A 672 -3.26 -10.91 23.43
C GLY A 672 -3.71 -10.26 24.76
N HIS A 673 -4.89 -9.66 24.82
CA HIS A 673 -5.44 -9.10 26.05
C HIS A 673 -5.82 -10.23 27.04
N PRO A 674 -5.62 -10.04 28.35
CA PRO A 674 -5.84 -11.09 29.35
C PRO A 674 -7.19 -11.82 29.27
N PRO A 675 -8.34 -11.14 29.03
CA PRO A 675 -9.62 -11.83 28.90
C PRO A 675 -9.67 -12.84 27.75
N ASN A 676 -9.03 -12.56 26.60
CA ASN A 676 -9.00 -13.51 25.47
C ASN A 676 -8.10 -14.72 25.78
N VAL A 677 -7.01 -14.52 26.52
CA VAL A 677 -6.13 -15.62 26.95
C VAL A 677 -6.86 -16.51 27.96
N ALA A 678 -7.62 -15.92 28.89
CA ALA A 678 -8.47 -16.67 29.83
C ALA A 678 -9.55 -17.46 29.09
N ALA A 679 -10.28 -16.84 28.15
CA ALA A 679 -11.26 -17.50 27.32
C ALA A 679 -10.68 -18.68 26.53
N ALA A 680 -9.48 -18.52 25.94
CA ALA A 680 -8.81 -19.61 25.24
C ALA A 680 -8.47 -20.79 26.15
N ARG A 681 -8.06 -20.54 27.41
CA ARG A 681 -7.86 -21.61 28.39
C ARG A 681 -9.16 -22.34 28.72
N HIS A 682 -10.25 -21.60 28.92
CA HIS A 682 -11.57 -22.18 29.16
C HIS A 682 -12.06 -23.01 27.98
N ILE A 683 -11.82 -22.56 26.74
CA ILE A 683 -12.08 -23.35 25.53
C ILE A 683 -11.28 -24.66 25.56
N ILE A 684 -9.96 -24.59 25.82
CA ILE A 684 -9.08 -25.76 25.88
C ILE A 684 -9.56 -26.76 26.93
N ASP A 685 -9.98 -26.29 28.11
CA ASP A 685 -10.47 -27.15 29.17
C ASP A 685 -11.82 -27.79 28.79
N ALA A 686 -12.74 -27.04 28.18
CA ALA A 686 -14.03 -27.54 27.72
C ALA A 686 -13.90 -28.61 26.61
N VAL A 687 -12.87 -28.52 25.76
CA VAL A 687 -12.66 -29.47 24.66
C VAL A 687 -11.63 -30.56 24.96
N ARG A 688 -11.02 -30.57 26.14
CA ARG A 688 -9.86 -31.44 26.48
C ARG A 688 -10.11 -32.93 26.20
N HIS A 689 -11.34 -33.39 26.41
CA HIS A 689 -11.74 -34.79 26.27
C HIS A 689 -12.65 -35.04 25.04
N ARG A 690 -12.69 -34.09 24.09
CA ARG A 690 -13.55 -34.15 22.89
C ARG A 690 -12.76 -34.46 21.63
N ASP A 691 -12.81 -35.70 21.18
CA ASP A 691 -12.17 -36.12 19.92
C ASP A 691 -13.06 -35.86 18.69
N ASP A 692 -14.31 -35.43 18.85
CA ASP A 692 -15.24 -35.10 17.76
C ASP A 692 -15.04 -33.68 17.19
N LEU A 693 -14.27 -32.84 17.88
CA LEU A 693 -14.14 -31.41 17.61
C LEU A 693 -12.66 -31.02 17.50
N ALA A 694 -12.31 -30.29 16.45
CA ALA A 694 -11.05 -29.57 16.32
C ALA A 694 -11.25 -28.09 16.68
N VAL A 695 -10.25 -27.46 17.28
CA VAL A 695 -10.31 -26.03 17.66
C VAL A 695 -9.14 -25.28 17.01
N ALA A 696 -9.44 -24.21 16.30
CA ALA A 696 -8.46 -23.25 15.80
C ALA A 696 -8.49 -21.96 16.63
N LEU A 697 -7.39 -21.67 17.33
CA LEU A 697 -7.18 -20.46 18.12
C LEU A 697 -6.40 -19.45 17.27
N ILE A 698 -7.06 -18.35 16.91
CA ILE A 698 -6.61 -17.37 15.92
C ILE A 698 -6.31 -16.03 16.60
N GLY A 699 -5.06 -15.58 16.51
CA GLY A 699 -4.58 -14.29 17.01
C GLY A 699 -3.62 -14.42 18.19
N ARG A 700 -3.03 -13.29 18.60
CA ARG A 700 -1.91 -13.25 19.56
C ARG A 700 -2.20 -13.92 20.91
N HIS A 701 -3.46 -14.07 21.29
CA HIS A 701 -3.82 -14.80 22.52
C HIS A 701 -3.32 -16.25 22.50
N SER A 702 -3.29 -16.89 21.32
CA SER A 702 -2.84 -18.27 21.18
C SER A 702 -1.35 -18.43 21.42
N ASP A 703 -0.55 -17.42 21.03
CA ASP A 703 0.91 -17.39 21.23
C ASP A 703 1.30 -17.24 22.71
N MET A 704 0.37 -16.78 23.54
CA MET A 704 0.55 -16.57 24.98
C MET A 704 0.16 -17.80 25.82
N LEU A 705 -0.33 -18.85 25.17
CA LEU A 705 -0.64 -20.11 25.84
C LEU A 705 0.65 -20.87 26.13
N SER A 706 0.69 -21.53 27.28
CA SER A 706 1.82 -22.35 27.71
C SER A 706 1.35 -23.74 28.12
N GLY A 707 2.25 -24.73 28.00
CA GLY A 707 1.96 -26.13 28.30
C GLY A 707 1.58 -26.96 27.07
N ARG A 708 1.34 -28.26 27.30
CA ARG A 708 1.00 -29.21 26.24
C ARG A 708 -0.49 -29.14 25.91
N LEU A 709 -0.81 -28.67 24.70
CA LEU A 709 -2.18 -28.60 24.20
C LEU A 709 -2.71 -29.97 23.74
N PRO A 710 -4.04 -30.21 23.77
CA PRO A 710 -4.64 -31.39 23.13
C PRO A 710 -4.31 -31.45 21.63
N ARG A 711 -4.19 -32.66 21.07
CA ARG A 711 -3.77 -32.86 19.66
C ARG A 711 -4.73 -32.25 18.64
N HIS A 712 -5.99 -32.03 19.02
CA HIS A 712 -7.04 -31.45 18.19
C HIS A 712 -7.19 -29.93 18.37
N VAL A 713 -6.28 -29.27 19.09
CA VAL A 713 -6.25 -27.80 19.25
C VAL A 713 -5.06 -27.23 18.51
N ALA A 714 -5.31 -26.36 17.53
CA ALA A 714 -4.30 -25.66 16.77
C ALA A 714 -4.19 -24.19 17.21
N THR A 715 -2.96 -23.72 17.42
CA THR A 715 -2.64 -22.31 17.66
C THR A 715 -2.08 -21.72 16.38
N LEU A 716 -2.71 -20.67 15.85
CA LEU A 716 -2.36 -20.10 14.56
C LEU A 716 -1.61 -18.76 14.66
N GLY A 717 -1.59 -18.15 15.85
CA GLY A 717 -1.04 -16.82 16.03
C GLY A 717 -1.80 -15.81 15.18
N ARG A 718 -1.18 -14.68 14.85
CA ARG A 718 -1.80 -13.70 13.95
C ARG A 718 -1.90 -14.25 12.53
N VAL A 719 -3.06 -14.06 11.93
CA VAL A 719 -3.38 -14.38 10.53
C VAL A 719 -3.83 -13.11 9.81
N ASP A 720 -3.76 -13.09 8.49
CA ASP A 720 -4.35 -12.02 7.68
C ASP A 720 -5.87 -12.19 7.50
N ASP A 721 -6.53 -11.17 6.93
CA ASP A 721 -7.99 -11.13 6.77
C ASP A 721 -8.51 -12.23 5.84
N ASP A 722 -7.76 -12.59 4.79
CA ASP A 722 -8.10 -13.66 3.86
C ASP A 722 -8.07 -15.03 4.56
N GLN A 723 -7.03 -15.27 5.37
CA GLN A 723 -6.91 -16.45 6.19
C GLN A 723 -8.04 -16.51 7.23
N LEU A 724 -8.31 -15.40 7.93
CA LEU A 724 -9.42 -15.32 8.88
C LEU A 724 -10.76 -15.66 8.19
N ALA A 725 -11.02 -15.09 7.02
CA ALA A 725 -12.20 -15.39 6.22
C ALA A 725 -12.26 -16.88 5.82
N GLU A 726 -11.14 -17.50 5.44
CA GLU A 726 -11.07 -18.94 5.15
C GLU A 726 -11.51 -19.77 6.36
N PHE A 727 -10.96 -19.47 7.55
CA PHE A 727 -11.29 -20.17 8.79
C PHE A 727 -12.76 -20.01 9.17
N LEU A 728 -13.31 -18.79 9.07
CA LEU A 728 -14.71 -18.54 9.37
C LEU A 728 -15.65 -19.25 8.36
N ALA A 729 -15.28 -19.29 7.08
CA ALA A 729 -16.05 -19.97 6.04
C ALA A 729 -16.09 -21.50 6.20
N GLY A 730 -15.11 -22.11 6.89
CA GLY A 730 -15.07 -23.54 7.18
C GLY A 730 -15.42 -23.92 8.62
N ALA A 731 -15.61 -22.96 9.53
CA ALA A 731 -15.95 -23.23 10.92
C ALA A 731 -17.40 -23.72 11.07
N ASP A 732 -17.64 -24.74 11.88
CA ASP A 732 -19.00 -25.14 12.27
C ASP A 732 -19.54 -24.24 13.39
N VAL A 733 -18.65 -23.70 14.22
CA VAL A 733 -19.02 -22.81 15.33
C VAL A 733 -17.89 -21.84 15.65
N ALA A 734 -18.23 -20.57 15.84
CA ALA A 734 -17.35 -19.57 16.41
C ALA A 734 -17.65 -19.40 17.90
N LEU A 735 -16.60 -19.30 18.72
CA LEU A 735 -16.69 -19.22 20.17
C LEU A 735 -16.42 -17.80 20.65
N ASN A 736 -17.11 -17.35 21.70
CA ASN A 736 -16.86 -16.08 22.37
C ASN A 736 -17.16 -16.16 23.89
N PRO A 737 -16.47 -17.02 24.66
CA PRO A 737 -16.71 -17.20 26.09
C PRO A 737 -15.93 -16.16 26.91
N ILE A 738 -16.28 -14.88 26.74
CA ILE A 738 -15.60 -13.75 27.38
C ILE A 738 -16.43 -13.24 28.56
N ASP A 739 -15.92 -13.33 29.79
CA ASP A 739 -16.66 -12.90 30.99
C ASP A 739 -16.33 -11.49 31.48
N GLU A 740 -15.34 -10.83 30.86
CA GLU A 740 -14.88 -9.51 31.25
C GLU A 740 -14.66 -8.60 30.03
N GLY A 741 -14.83 -7.29 30.22
CA GLY A 741 -14.52 -6.24 29.23
C GLY A 741 -15.61 -5.17 29.11
N SER A 742 -15.30 -4.08 28.41
CA SER A 742 -16.20 -2.94 28.13
C SER A 742 -16.44 -2.75 26.62
N GLY A 743 -17.30 -1.80 26.25
CA GLY A 743 -17.63 -1.46 24.85
C GLY A 743 -18.24 -2.63 24.08
N SER A 744 -18.31 -2.55 22.75
CA SER A 744 -18.80 -3.66 21.90
C SER A 744 -17.73 -4.75 21.70
N ASN A 745 -18.14 -6.03 21.59
CA ASN A 745 -17.21 -7.12 21.25
C ASN A 745 -17.04 -7.28 19.73
N LEU A 746 -15.94 -6.74 19.22
CA LEU A 746 -15.62 -6.68 17.77
C LEU A 746 -15.67 -8.03 17.05
N LYS A 747 -15.32 -9.13 17.74
CA LYS A 747 -15.24 -10.47 17.13
C LYS A 747 -16.60 -10.98 16.65
N LEU A 748 -17.66 -10.60 17.36
CA LEU A 748 -19.01 -11.01 16.98
C LEU A 748 -19.41 -10.41 15.64
N VAL A 749 -18.93 -9.21 15.33
CA VAL A 749 -19.22 -8.54 14.08
C VAL A 749 -18.61 -9.32 12.91
N ASP A 750 -17.36 -9.80 13.05
CA ASP A 750 -16.72 -10.66 12.05
C ASP A 750 -17.44 -12.02 11.91
N TYR A 751 -17.89 -12.61 13.02
CA TYR A 751 -18.62 -13.89 13.00
C TYR A 751 -19.98 -13.76 12.33
N PHE A 752 -20.67 -12.65 12.59
CA PHE A 752 -21.95 -12.34 11.96
C PHE A 752 -21.76 -12.06 10.48
N ALA A 753 -20.73 -11.28 10.11
CA ALA A 753 -20.36 -11.08 8.71
C ALA A 753 -20.06 -12.42 8.01
N ALA A 754 -19.32 -13.35 8.59
CA ALA A 754 -19.09 -14.64 7.96
C ALA A 754 -20.28 -15.63 8.06
N GLY A 755 -21.36 -15.23 8.74
CA GLY A 755 -22.55 -16.04 8.98
C GLY A 755 -22.21 -17.40 9.61
N VAL A 756 -21.26 -17.41 10.55
CA VAL A 756 -20.89 -18.62 11.29
C VAL A 756 -21.84 -18.77 12.49
N PRO A 757 -22.30 -19.98 12.83
CA PRO A 757 -22.96 -20.22 14.11
C PRO A 757 -22.09 -19.76 15.29
N VAL A 758 -22.68 -19.10 16.29
CA VAL A 758 -21.91 -18.52 17.40
C VAL A 758 -22.38 -19.04 18.76
N ILE A 759 -21.45 -19.43 19.62
CA ILE A 759 -21.65 -19.55 21.06
C ILE A 759 -20.96 -18.37 21.74
N SER A 760 -21.68 -17.63 22.55
CA SER A 760 -21.13 -16.48 23.28
C SER A 760 -21.60 -16.49 24.72
N SER A 761 -20.79 -15.97 25.64
CA SER A 761 -21.31 -15.57 26.95
C SER A 761 -22.16 -14.31 26.81
N THR A 762 -22.95 -14.00 27.85
CA THR A 762 -23.73 -12.75 27.90
C THR A 762 -22.81 -11.52 27.81
N VAL A 763 -21.69 -11.53 28.53
CA VAL A 763 -20.69 -10.45 28.49
C VAL A 763 -19.95 -10.40 27.15
N GLY A 764 -19.75 -11.55 26.51
CA GLY A 764 -19.20 -11.64 25.16
C GLY A 764 -20.12 -11.02 24.12
N ALA A 765 -21.45 -11.07 24.34
CA ALA A 765 -22.49 -10.59 23.43
C ALA A 765 -22.94 -9.14 23.64
N ARG A 766 -22.23 -8.40 24.51
CA ARG A 766 -22.50 -6.97 24.77
C ARG A 766 -22.37 -6.12 23.50
N GLY A 767 -23.16 -5.05 23.42
CA GLY A 767 -23.22 -4.16 22.27
C GLY A 767 -23.99 -4.72 21.06
N ILE A 768 -24.61 -5.90 21.20
CA ILE A 768 -25.57 -6.45 20.22
C ILE A 768 -26.96 -6.41 20.85
N GLU A 769 -27.92 -5.76 20.19
CA GLU A 769 -29.31 -5.73 20.65
C GLU A 769 -29.97 -7.11 20.51
N ASP A 770 -30.62 -7.58 21.57
CA ASP A 770 -31.25 -8.91 21.66
C ASP A 770 -30.38 -10.06 21.09
N PRO A 771 -29.19 -10.32 21.68
CA PRO A 771 -28.21 -11.24 21.11
C PRO A 771 -28.74 -12.68 21.01
N ARG A 772 -29.78 -13.02 21.78
CA ARG A 772 -30.45 -14.33 21.75
C ARG A 772 -31.09 -14.65 20.39
N ARG A 773 -31.24 -13.68 19.50
CA ARG A 773 -31.69 -13.92 18.11
C ARG A 773 -30.58 -14.49 17.22
N PHE A 774 -29.33 -14.15 17.52
CA PHE A 774 -28.18 -14.40 16.64
C PHE A 774 -27.24 -15.49 17.16
N VAL A 775 -27.10 -15.59 18.48
CA VAL A 775 -26.12 -16.49 19.12
C VAL A 775 -26.79 -17.46 20.10
N LEU A 776 -26.11 -18.57 20.39
CA LEU A 776 -26.42 -19.41 21.54
C LEU A 776 -25.68 -18.83 22.77
N LEU A 777 -26.43 -18.29 23.73
CA LEU A 777 -25.86 -17.78 24.96
C LEU A 777 -25.55 -18.91 25.94
N ALA A 778 -24.33 -18.96 26.45
CA ALA A 778 -23.91 -19.90 27.48
C ALA A 778 -22.87 -19.26 28.42
N PRO A 779 -22.94 -19.50 29.74
CA PRO A 779 -21.86 -19.09 30.63
C PRO A 779 -20.58 -19.88 30.31
N THR A 780 -19.42 -19.34 30.67
CA THR A 780 -18.13 -19.93 30.25
C THR A 780 -17.88 -21.33 30.82
N ASP A 781 -18.37 -21.61 32.03
CA ASP A 781 -18.34 -22.94 32.64
C ASP A 781 -19.34 -23.93 31.98
N GLY A 782 -20.37 -23.42 31.30
CA GLY A 782 -21.34 -24.18 30.51
C GLY A 782 -20.97 -24.39 29.04
N LEU A 783 -19.76 -24.01 28.60
CA LEU A 783 -19.34 -24.07 27.19
C LEU A 783 -19.42 -25.49 26.61
N GLY A 784 -19.10 -26.53 27.40
CA GLY A 784 -19.17 -27.92 26.96
C GLY A 784 -20.59 -28.35 26.58
N GLU A 785 -21.58 -28.04 27.43
CA GLU A 785 -23.00 -28.31 27.16
C GLU A 785 -23.51 -27.50 25.97
N ALA A 786 -23.06 -26.26 25.82
CA ALA A 786 -23.42 -25.41 24.68
C ALA A 786 -22.90 -25.95 23.34
N LEU A 787 -21.70 -26.53 23.33
CA LEU A 787 -21.12 -27.20 22.15
C LEU A 787 -21.92 -28.45 21.73
N ASP A 788 -22.51 -29.15 22.69
CA ASP A 788 -23.42 -30.27 22.42
C ASP A 788 -24.78 -29.78 21.93
N ALA A 789 -25.33 -28.75 22.58
CA ALA A 789 -26.61 -28.16 22.21
C ALA A 789 -26.59 -27.56 20.80
N ILE A 790 -25.55 -26.81 20.43
CA ILE A 790 -25.46 -26.19 19.10
C ILE A 790 -25.31 -27.23 17.98
N ALA A 791 -24.73 -28.39 18.28
CA ALA A 791 -24.53 -29.49 17.33
C ALA A 791 -25.84 -30.03 16.76
N VAL A 792 -26.89 -29.97 17.57
CA VAL A 792 -28.20 -30.55 17.29
C VAL A 792 -29.32 -29.51 17.26
N ASP A 793 -29.03 -28.21 17.42
CA ASP A 793 -30.04 -27.15 17.38
C ASP A 793 -30.56 -26.99 15.94
N PRO A 794 -31.84 -27.32 15.65
CA PRO A 794 -32.40 -27.17 14.31
C PRO A 794 -32.46 -25.70 13.85
N ARG A 795 -32.28 -24.74 14.77
CA ARG A 795 -32.28 -23.29 14.48
C ARG A 795 -30.89 -22.72 14.22
N VAL A 796 -29.82 -23.53 14.31
CA VAL A 796 -28.43 -23.04 14.21
C VAL A 796 -28.17 -22.27 12.92
N THR A 797 -28.60 -22.82 11.78
CA THR A 797 -28.47 -22.16 10.46
C THR A 797 -29.36 -20.93 10.37
N GLN A 798 -30.56 -20.96 10.94
CA GLN A 798 -31.46 -19.81 10.97
C GLN A 798 -30.86 -18.64 11.76
N ARG A 799 -30.25 -18.92 12.92
CA ARG A 799 -29.55 -17.93 13.76
C ARG A 799 -28.37 -17.32 13.01
N ALA A 800 -27.56 -18.15 12.36
CA ALA A 800 -26.40 -17.70 11.57
C ALA A 800 -26.80 -16.81 10.39
N ARG A 801 -27.87 -17.17 9.66
CA ARG A 801 -28.45 -16.31 8.60
C ARG A 801 -29.00 -15.00 9.14
N ALA A 802 -29.68 -15.04 10.29
CA ALA A 802 -30.18 -13.83 10.93
C ALA A 802 -29.04 -12.92 11.38
N ALA A 803 -27.94 -13.49 11.88
CA ALA A 803 -26.73 -12.76 12.25
C ALA A 803 -26.06 -12.10 11.03
N ARG A 804 -25.93 -12.83 9.92
CA ARG A 804 -25.44 -12.28 8.64
C ARG A 804 -26.31 -11.14 8.14
N ALA A 805 -27.63 -11.32 8.11
CA ALA A 805 -28.57 -10.29 7.68
C ALA A 805 -28.50 -9.04 8.58
N TYR A 806 -28.31 -9.23 9.90
CA TYR A 806 -28.08 -8.11 10.82
C TYR A 806 -26.78 -7.38 10.52
N ALA A 807 -25.67 -8.10 10.28
CA ALA A 807 -24.41 -7.49 9.88
C ALA A 807 -24.54 -6.67 8.59
N GLU A 808 -25.19 -7.22 7.56
CA GLU A 808 -25.42 -6.54 6.27
C GLU A 808 -26.24 -5.26 6.41
N SER A 809 -27.21 -5.24 7.33
CA SER A 809 -28.15 -4.12 7.48
C SER A 809 -27.76 -3.10 8.55
N HIS A 810 -26.85 -3.44 9.47
CA HIS A 810 -26.52 -2.60 10.62
C HIS A 810 -25.01 -2.42 10.86
N LEU A 811 -24.18 -3.42 10.54
CA LEU A 811 -22.77 -3.46 10.96
C LEU A 811 -21.76 -3.36 9.81
N ASP A 812 -22.20 -3.12 8.57
CA ASP A 812 -21.28 -2.91 7.45
C ASP A 812 -20.56 -1.57 7.58
N TRP A 813 -19.23 -1.59 7.42
CA TRP A 813 -18.42 -0.36 7.53
C TRP A 813 -18.83 0.72 6.53
N GLY A 814 -19.26 0.35 5.32
CA GLY A 814 -19.75 1.31 4.34
C GLY A 814 -21.05 2.00 4.79
N LEU A 815 -21.93 1.27 5.49
CA LEU A 815 -23.14 1.85 6.09
C LEU A 815 -22.80 2.78 7.26
N LEU A 816 -21.98 2.31 8.20
CA LEU A 816 -21.59 3.08 9.39
C LEU A 816 -20.82 4.35 9.01
N GLY A 817 -19.95 4.28 8.00
CA GLY A 817 -19.25 5.43 7.44
C GLY A 817 -20.21 6.47 6.85
N ARG A 818 -21.26 6.05 6.13
CA ARG A 818 -22.31 6.98 5.64
C ARG A 818 -23.07 7.66 6.78
N ARG A 819 -23.44 6.92 7.84
CA ARG A 819 -24.10 7.48 9.02
C ARG A 819 -23.21 8.52 9.72
N ALA A 820 -21.92 8.24 9.88
CA ALA A 820 -20.98 9.21 10.43
C ALA A 820 -20.82 10.45 9.53
N ALA A 821 -20.83 10.26 8.21
CA ALA A 821 -20.79 11.36 7.25
C ALA A 821 -22.02 12.27 7.31
N GLU A 822 -23.22 11.71 7.49
CA GLU A 822 -24.45 12.47 7.65
C GLU A 822 -24.37 13.42 8.84
N VAL A 823 -23.93 12.91 10.00
CA VAL A 823 -23.70 13.70 11.22
C VAL A 823 -22.64 14.78 10.99
N ALA A 824 -21.46 14.40 10.49
CA ALA A 824 -20.35 15.32 10.27
C ALA A 824 -20.70 16.46 9.31
N LEU A 825 -21.33 16.14 8.18
CA LEU A 825 -21.69 17.14 7.18
C LEU A 825 -22.87 18.01 7.63
N ALA A 826 -23.78 17.50 8.45
CA ALA A 826 -24.82 18.34 9.06
C ALA A 826 -24.21 19.43 9.95
N LEU A 827 -23.28 19.07 10.84
CA LEU A 827 -22.58 20.00 11.73
C LEU A 827 -21.66 20.99 10.97
N ALA A 828 -20.94 20.51 9.95
CA ALA A 828 -20.06 21.36 9.15
C ALA A 828 -20.83 22.44 8.37
N ARG A 829 -22.06 22.15 7.91
CA ARG A 829 -22.92 23.10 7.19
C ARG A 829 -23.51 24.18 8.11
N THR A 830 -23.84 23.85 9.36
CA THR A 830 -24.37 24.84 10.31
C THR A 830 -23.32 25.90 10.67
N ALA A 831 -22.05 25.52 10.77
CA ALA A 831 -20.95 26.44 11.08
C ALA A 831 -20.63 27.45 9.95
N SER A 832 -20.94 27.12 8.70
CA SER A 832 -20.66 27.99 7.54
C SER A 832 -21.60 29.20 7.42
N THR A 833 -22.59 29.33 8.32
CA THR A 833 -23.63 30.38 8.29
C THR A 833 -23.47 31.45 9.38
N GLY A 834 -22.42 31.39 10.22
CA GLY A 834 -22.13 32.36 11.29
C GLY A 834 -21.14 33.48 10.87
N PRO A 835 -21.20 34.68 11.49
CA PRO A 835 -20.39 35.83 11.08
C PRO A 835 -18.92 35.72 11.54
N GLY A 836 -17.99 35.81 10.58
CA GLY A 836 -16.68 36.47 10.69
C GLY A 836 -15.64 35.93 11.67
N ALA A 837 -14.54 35.38 11.13
CA ALA A 837 -13.36 34.93 11.86
C ALA A 837 -12.69 36.02 12.75
N PRO A 838 -12.14 35.67 13.94
CA PRO A 838 -11.21 36.52 14.67
C PRO A 838 -9.77 36.40 14.15
N THR A 839 -9.02 37.50 14.30
CA THR A 839 -7.66 37.76 13.78
C THR A 839 -6.54 37.06 14.54
N ALA A 840 -5.40 36.89 13.84
CA ALA A 840 -4.20 36.10 14.14
C ALA A 840 -3.37 36.46 15.40
N ASP A 841 -3.93 37.14 16.41
CA ASP A 841 -3.16 37.68 17.55
C ASP A 841 -3.10 36.76 18.79
N ARG A 842 -3.76 35.59 18.79
CA ARG A 842 -3.79 34.69 19.97
C ARG A 842 -2.68 33.64 20.03
N ALA A 843 -1.91 33.42 18.96
CA ALA A 843 -0.85 32.41 18.94
C ALA A 843 0.36 32.79 19.82
N ALA A 844 0.55 34.07 20.14
CA ALA A 844 1.67 34.55 20.95
C ALA A 844 1.44 34.45 22.47
N GLU A 845 0.19 34.25 22.92
CA GLU A 845 -0.15 34.23 24.35
C GLU A 845 -0.13 32.84 24.97
N ALA A 846 -0.34 31.78 24.19
CA ALA A 846 -0.27 30.38 24.65
C ALA A 846 1.16 29.85 24.85
N GLN A 847 2.18 30.66 24.58
CA GLN A 847 3.60 30.31 24.71
C GLN A 847 4.23 30.75 26.06
N ARG A 848 3.45 31.36 26.96
CA ARG A 848 3.81 31.63 28.36
C ARG A 848 3.03 30.71 29.28
#